data_AF-A0A7Y0XUX0-F1
#
_entry.id   AF-A0A7Y0XUX0-F1
#
_cell.length_a   1.000
_cell.length_b   1.000
_cell.length_c   1.000
_cell.angle_alpha   90.00
_cell.angle_beta   90.00
_cell.angle_gamma   90.00
#
_symmetry.space_group_name_H-M   'P 1'
#
loop_
_entity.id
_entity.type
_entity.pdbx_description
1 polymer ?
#
loop_
_entity_poly.entity_id
_entity_poly.type
_entity_poly.pdbx_seq_one_letter_code
_entity_poly.pdbx_strand_id
1 'polypeptide(L)'
;MKEAGNLIGITDRAIKKNCKGKKYVTQFVQGNGGMQYRIALSSLPIDAQMRWRKEHGFMPEKVEESKAKTCKPFDEMSEQQRQKALDRYDLVTAYQKAIAKAQHGKILDAKESFIARYAAGEWPVLLERLGVTTWKTIDLWIKTLRANKGQPSCLAPNYRYTREGSAVVGISMEQGELILAYYLHGNQPKISEVVRKVNRKLYERGAEQVTERRVRRFLKEYNINNESQVVMAREGEKAYNDKCAPFIKRNNDRILPGDVMVSDGHKIAFQIQHPVSGKPMRMMLISHQDQYSRAILGWEIMPSENTAAIASSLRRSMLWLGNILTGDDAMAFVPRVMNIDNGKAFKSRYFTGLKGLTMEAVGGFGLYDQLKPFGFKGINYSKPYNGQEKTIERFWGNFAEMERSMPNYTGTSIAMKPAHLRRGEYMHREIASKLQLNTAPTIAEAHYLIALWMHENNLRPTSKTSKIGGLSPYEALEEGLVLLREREKELLAERLISRDELTFLMMPQITRTLKRNGITLFGRQYFSPELHDLAKGQRELTVRYDFDRIDGVAVYHPNGEFICFAQEYCPNGGIHPAAKFLGTPEDVAEYHKAANIKNSLHRATRRSAKTGLLNAAEQGFNQLVQVEVMPDVVRQQVKAAEEQAQKEAERALMTGTDGGYRLTAKEEQERAVADCKRELEYYSSGDEDDY
;
A
#
# COMPACT_ATOMS: atom_id res chain seq x y z
N MET A 1 -44.02 76.74 17.55
CA MET A 1 -44.40 77.75 16.52
C MET A 1 -43.36 78.85 16.35
N LYS A 2 -43.01 79.62 17.39
CA LYS A 2 -41.99 80.68 17.32
C LYS A 2 -40.66 80.22 16.71
N GLU A 3 -40.18 79.07 17.17
CA GLU A 3 -38.94 78.45 16.68
C GLU A 3 -39.01 78.13 15.16
N ALA A 4 -40.10 77.50 14.71
CA ALA A 4 -40.34 77.27 13.28
C ALA A 4 -40.49 78.59 12.48
N GLY A 5 -40.97 79.66 13.12
CA GLY A 5 -41.11 81.01 12.55
C GLY A 5 -39.77 81.61 12.21
N ASN A 6 -38.86 81.52 13.18
CA ASN A 6 -37.49 81.98 13.04
C ASN A 6 -36.72 81.18 11.98
N LEU A 7 -36.89 79.85 11.94
CA LEU A 7 -36.21 79.00 10.95
C LEU A 7 -36.61 79.31 9.51
N ILE A 8 -37.90 79.56 9.26
CA ILE A 8 -38.48 79.77 7.92
C ILE A 8 -38.46 81.26 7.52
N GLY A 9 -38.33 82.18 8.49
CA GLY A 9 -38.34 83.62 8.25
C GLY A 9 -39.74 84.20 8.05
N ILE A 10 -40.75 83.67 8.76
CA ILE A 10 -42.15 84.12 8.67
C ILE A 10 -42.73 84.43 10.04
N THR A 11 -43.69 85.37 10.09
CA THR A 11 -44.30 85.81 11.36
C THR A 11 -45.11 84.71 12.04
N ASP A 12 -45.24 84.79 13.36
CA ASP A 12 -46.04 83.84 14.17
C ASP A 12 -47.49 83.71 13.65
N ARG A 13 -48.05 84.82 13.16
CA ARG A 13 -49.41 84.86 12.60
C ARG A 13 -49.50 84.07 11.28
N ALA A 14 -48.48 84.15 10.43
CA ALA A 14 -48.40 83.37 9.18
C ALA A 14 -48.19 81.87 9.45
N ILE A 15 -47.38 81.50 10.45
CA ILE A 15 -47.22 80.10 10.84
C ILE A 15 -48.52 79.51 11.39
N LYS A 16 -49.22 80.24 12.24
CA LYS A 16 -50.49 79.77 12.80
C LYS A 16 -51.53 79.54 11.69
N LYS A 17 -51.55 80.40 10.66
CA LYS A 17 -52.37 80.22 9.45
C LYS A 17 -51.95 78.96 8.67
N ASN A 18 -50.66 78.75 8.45
CA ASN A 18 -50.14 77.57 7.74
C ASN A 18 -50.39 76.25 8.50
N CYS A 19 -50.33 76.26 9.84
CA CYS A 19 -50.66 75.10 10.67
C CYS A 19 -52.16 74.77 10.61
N LYS A 20 -53.05 75.78 10.66
CA LYS A 20 -54.50 75.59 10.45
C LYS A 20 -54.83 75.09 9.05
N GLY A 21 -54.09 75.55 8.04
CA GLY A 21 -54.18 75.10 6.65
C GLY A 21 -53.53 73.75 6.36
N LYS A 22 -53.11 72.99 7.38
CA LYS A 22 -52.46 71.67 7.27
C LYS A 22 -51.22 71.62 6.38
N LYS A 23 -50.53 72.76 6.18
CA LYS A 23 -49.30 72.82 5.38
C LYS A 23 -48.12 72.12 6.05
N TYR A 24 -48.16 72.00 7.39
CA TYR A 24 -47.16 71.31 8.20
C TYR A 24 -47.83 70.27 9.09
N VAL A 25 -47.09 69.21 9.44
CA VAL A 25 -47.56 68.18 10.36
C VAL A 25 -47.46 68.73 11.78
N THR A 26 -48.59 68.83 12.48
CA THR A 26 -48.66 69.46 13.80
C THR A 26 -49.33 68.60 14.86
N GLN A 27 -48.89 68.74 16.10
CA GLN A 27 -49.47 68.12 17.29
C GLN A 27 -49.73 69.19 18.36
N PHE A 28 -50.89 69.15 19.00
CA PHE A 28 -51.19 70.00 20.14
C PHE A 28 -50.74 69.34 21.42
N VAL A 29 -49.94 70.05 22.21
CA VAL A 29 -49.40 69.56 23.48
C VAL A 29 -49.62 70.63 24.54
N GLN A 30 -50.02 70.22 25.74
CA GLN A 30 -50.18 71.10 26.89
C GLN A 30 -48.79 71.43 27.47
N GLY A 31 -48.47 72.71 27.61
CA GLY A 31 -47.21 73.18 28.18
C GLY A 31 -47.42 74.31 29.18
N ASN A 32 -46.33 74.79 29.79
CA ASN A 32 -46.36 75.91 30.73
C ASN A 32 -46.88 77.17 30.00
N GLY A 33 -48.12 77.57 30.29
CA GLY A 33 -48.82 78.67 29.61
C GLY A 33 -49.93 78.28 28.63
N GLY A 34 -50.36 77.01 28.59
CA GLY A 34 -51.54 76.55 27.82
C GLY A 34 -51.21 75.63 26.65
N MET A 35 -52.16 75.49 25.71
CA MET A 35 -52.02 74.59 24.55
C MET A 35 -51.06 75.16 23.50
N GLN A 36 -50.01 74.42 23.18
CA GLN A 36 -48.97 74.81 22.22
C GLN A 36 -48.94 73.88 21.01
N TYR A 37 -48.55 74.41 19.85
CA TYR A 37 -48.32 73.63 18.63
C TYR A 37 -46.87 73.16 18.55
N ARG A 38 -46.67 71.83 18.46
CA ARG A 38 -45.43 71.21 18.00
C ARG A 38 -45.54 70.90 16.51
N ILE A 39 -44.52 71.29 15.75
CA ILE A 39 -44.47 71.10 14.29
C ILE A 39 -43.38 70.07 14.00
N ALA A 40 -43.68 69.01 13.26
CA ALA A 40 -42.69 68.00 12.92
C ALA A 40 -41.61 68.59 12.00
N LEU A 41 -40.34 68.44 12.37
CA LEU A 41 -39.21 68.98 11.61
C LEU A 41 -39.22 68.48 10.15
N SER A 42 -39.55 67.21 9.92
CA SER A 42 -39.64 66.60 8.59
C SER A 42 -40.66 67.26 7.66
N SER A 43 -41.62 68.01 8.20
CA SER A 43 -42.63 68.73 7.42
C SER A 43 -42.23 70.15 7.02
N LEU A 44 -41.10 70.67 7.54
CA LEU A 44 -40.59 71.99 7.16
C LEU A 44 -39.77 71.95 5.86
N PRO A 45 -39.58 73.07 5.15
CA PRO A 45 -38.66 73.12 4.00
C PRO A 45 -37.24 72.66 4.38
N ILE A 46 -36.54 72.02 3.44
CA ILE A 46 -35.21 71.41 3.66
C ILE A 46 -34.22 72.41 4.28
N ASP A 47 -34.23 73.66 3.85
CA ASP A 47 -33.35 74.71 4.38
C ASP A 47 -33.62 75.02 5.86
N ALA A 48 -34.90 75.03 6.27
CA ALA A 48 -35.29 75.20 7.68
C ALA A 48 -34.91 73.98 8.53
N GLN A 49 -35.00 72.76 7.97
CA GLN A 49 -34.52 71.55 8.63
C GLN A 49 -33.01 71.60 8.86
N MET A 50 -32.24 72.04 7.86
CA MET A 50 -30.78 72.16 7.95
C MET A 50 -30.35 73.23 8.95
N ARG A 51 -31.04 74.38 9.01
CA ARG A 51 -30.78 75.44 10.02
C ARG A 51 -31.01 74.92 11.44
N TRP A 52 -32.14 74.26 11.69
CA TRP A 52 -32.45 73.70 13.01
C TRP A 52 -31.43 72.66 13.45
N ARG A 53 -31.05 71.76 12.53
CA ARG A 53 -30.01 70.75 12.76
C ARG A 53 -28.64 71.37 13.07
N LYS A 54 -28.28 72.48 12.41
CA LYS A 54 -27.05 73.24 12.67
C LYS A 54 -27.07 73.92 14.05
N GLU A 55 -28.19 74.54 14.42
CA GLU A 55 -28.36 75.19 15.74
C GLU A 55 -28.35 74.17 16.90
N HIS A 56 -28.85 72.96 16.67
CA HIS A 56 -28.96 71.90 17.68
C HIS A 56 -27.82 70.86 17.63
N GLY A 57 -26.72 71.15 16.93
CA GLY A 57 -25.51 70.29 16.91
C GLY A 57 -25.63 68.99 16.10
N PHE A 58 -26.70 68.78 15.34
CA PHE A 58 -26.89 67.66 14.42
C PHE A 58 -26.31 68.00 13.05
N MET A 59 -24.98 68.11 12.91
CA MET A 59 -24.38 68.25 11.58
C MET A 59 -24.56 66.94 10.80
N PRO A 60 -25.02 66.95 9.53
CA PRO A 60 -24.65 65.87 8.64
C PRO A 60 -23.12 65.88 8.54
N GLU A 61 -22.51 64.70 8.65
CA GLU A 61 -21.09 64.48 8.36
C GLU A 61 -20.71 65.29 7.12
N LYS A 62 -19.60 66.04 7.19
CA LYS A 62 -19.05 66.76 6.03
C LYS A 62 -19.10 65.82 4.83
N VAL A 63 -19.72 66.26 3.74
CA VAL A 63 -19.56 65.58 2.46
C VAL A 63 -18.06 65.64 2.15
N GLU A 64 -17.37 64.53 2.40
CA GLU A 64 -15.97 64.39 2.04
C GLU A 64 -15.84 64.75 0.56
N GLU A 65 -14.91 65.64 0.23
CA GLU A 65 -14.39 65.74 -1.13
C GLU A 65 -14.09 64.31 -1.60
N SER A 66 -14.64 63.92 -2.75
CA SER A 66 -14.59 62.56 -3.25
C SER A 66 -13.13 62.08 -3.28
N LYS A 67 -12.74 61.28 -2.28
CA LYS A 67 -11.42 60.65 -2.22
C LYS A 67 -11.19 59.90 -3.53
N ALA A 68 -10.00 60.08 -4.09
CA ALA A 68 -9.56 59.35 -5.28
C ALA A 68 -9.82 57.85 -5.06
N LYS A 69 -10.48 57.23 -6.02
CA LYS A 69 -10.80 55.80 -5.96
C LYS A 69 -9.49 55.06 -6.17
N THR A 70 -9.09 54.14 -5.30
CA THR A 70 -7.92 53.29 -5.55
C THR A 70 -8.16 52.47 -6.83
N CYS A 71 -7.54 52.89 -7.93
CA CYS A 71 -7.61 52.21 -9.22
C CYS A 71 -6.52 51.15 -9.26
N LYS A 72 -6.88 49.91 -9.61
CA LYS A 72 -5.88 48.89 -9.87
C LYS A 72 -5.12 49.22 -11.16
N PRO A 73 -3.81 48.93 -11.24
CA PRO A 73 -3.09 48.89 -12.50
C PRO A 73 -3.70 47.86 -13.49
N PHE A 74 -3.51 48.06 -14.80
CA PHE A 74 -4.13 47.19 -15.81
C PHE A 74 -3.56 45.77 -15.84
N ASP A 75 -2.31 45.60 -15.46
CA ASP A 75 -1.57 44.35 -15.27
C ASP A 75 -2.16 43.47 -14.16
N GLU A 76 -2.89 44.07 -13.21
CA GLU A 76 -3.63 43.36 -12.16
C GLU A 76 -5.10 43.06 -12.50
N MET A 77 -5.53 43.32 -13.75
CA MET A 77 -6.91 43.13 -14.22
C MET A 77 -7.04 41.98 -15.19
N SER A 78 -8.22 41.33 -15.21
CA SER A 78 -8.54 40.37 -16.28
C SER A 78 -8.68 41.08 -17.63
N GLU A 79 -8.49 40.33 -18.72
CA GLU A 79 -8.64 40.84 -20.09
C GLU A 79 -10.02 41.46 -20.32
N GLN A 80 -11.09 40.85 -19.80
CA GLN A 80 -12.44 41.40 -19.86
C GLN A 80 -12.59 42.72 -19.09
N GLN A 81 -11.95 42.86 -17.93
CA GLN A 81 -11.98 44.11 -17.16
C GLN A 81 -11.23 45.24 -17.88
N ARG A 82 -10.05 44.91 -18.43
CA ARG A 82 -9.24 45.84 -19.22
C ARG A 82 -10.01 46.32 -20.45
N GLN A 83 -10.59 45.41 -21.21
CA GLN A 83 -11.36 45.74 -22.40
C GLN A 83 -12.55 46.66 -22.06
N LYS A 84 -13.30 46.32 -21.02
CA LYS A 84 -14.47 47.12 -20.61
C LYS A 84 -14.10 48.50 -20.05
N ALA A 85 -12.93 48.63 -19.43
CA ALA A 85 -12.41 49.92 -18.99
C ALA A 85 -12.03 50.82 -20.17
N LEU A 86 -11.38 50.25 -21.19
CA LEU A 86 -11.01 50.93 -22.43
C LEU A 86 -12.25 51.33 -23.23
N ASP A 87 -13.21 50.42 -23.41
CA ASP A 87 -14.47 50.72 -24.11
C ASP A 87 -15.21 51.91 -23.44
N ARG A 88 -15.25 51.95 -22.10
CA ARG A 88 -15.82 53.08 -21.35
C ARG A 88 -15.04 54.37 -21.55
N TYR A 89 -13.71 54.29 -21.59
CA TYR A 89 -12.84 55.43 -21.81
C TYR A 89 -13.02 56.02 -23.22
N ASP A 90 -13.15 55.17 -24.23
CA ASP A 90 -13.40 55.57 -25.62
C ASP A 90 -14.76 56.27 -25.75
N LEU A 91 -15.80 55.71 -25.12
CA LEU A 91 -17.13 56.33 -25.12
C LEU A 91 -17.12 57.69 -24.40
N VAL A 92 -16.43 57.80 -23.26
CA VAL A 92 -16.24 59.08 -22.55
C VAL A 92 -15.51 60.10 -23.42
N THR A 93 -14.47 59.67 -24.13
CA THR A 93 -13.68 60.54 -25.01
C THR A 93 -14.53 61.06 -26.18
N ALA A 94 -15.31 60.19 -26.82
CA ALA A 94 -16.25 60.56 -27.87
C ALA A 94 -17.31 61.55 -27.36
N TYR A 95 -17.86 61.29 -26.18
CA TYR A 95 -18.85 62.15 -25.51
C TYR A 95 -18.29 63.53 -25.16
N GLN A 96 -17.07 63.62 -24.61
CA GLN A 96 -16.40 64.89 -24.31
C GLN A 96 -16.12 65.70 -25.58
N LYS A 97 -15.69 65.06 -26.67
CA LYS A 97 -15.49 65.71 -27.98
C LYS A 97 -16.80 66.27 -28.54
N ALA A 98 -17.90 65.55 -28.38
CA ALA A 98 -19.21 65.99 -28.84
C ALA A 98 -19.72 67.21 -28.03
N ILE A 99 -19.56 67.19 -26.71
CA ILE A 99 -19.96 68.31 -25.84
C ILE A 99 -19.08 69.54 -26.06
N ALA A 100 -17.77 69.37 -26.28
CA ALA A 100 -16.85 70.49 -26.50
C ALA A 100 -17.19 71.32 -27.75
N LYS A 101 -17.93 70.75 -28.71
CA LYS A 101 -18.41 71.43 -29.92
C LYS A 101 -19.75 72.15 -29.73
N ALA A 102 -20.38 72.05 -28.56
CA ALA A 102 -21.69 72.65 -28.30
C ALA A 102 -21.58 74.15 -28.00
N GLN A 103 -22.51 74.94 -28.54
CA GLN A 103 -22.61 76.38 -28.24
C GLN A 103 -22.99 76.62 -26.78
N HIS A 104 -22.48 77.72 -26.20
CA HIS A 104 -22.74 78.10 -24.82
C HIS A 104 -24.25 78.22 -24.57
N GLY A 105 -24.79 77.45 -23.61
CA GLY A 105 -26.23 77.40 -23.30
C GLY A 105 -27.00 76.19 -23.86
N LYS A 106 -26.43 75.41 -24.80
CA LYS A 106 -27.07 74.20 -25.39
C LYS A 106 -26.41 72.88 -24.97
N ILE A 107 -25.74 72.87 -23.83
CA ILE A 107 -24.98 71.71 -23.35
C ILE A 107 -25.90 70.52 -23.08
N LEU A 108 -27.08 70.75 -22.50
CA LEU A 108 -28.03 69.69 -22.17
C LEU A 108 -28.54 69.00 -23.45
N ASP A 109 -28.95 69.77 -24.45
CA ASP A 109 -29.39 69.26 -25.75
C ASP A 109 -28.28 68.45 -26.44
N ALA A 110 -27.02 68.88 -26.34
CA ALA A 110 -25.89 68.14 -26.88
C ALA A 110 -25.65 66.80 -26.17
N LYS A 111 -25.89 66.74 -24.85
CA LYS A 111 -25.82 65.49 -24.07
C LYS A 111 -26.91 64.52 -24.47
N GLU A 112 -28.15 64.99 -24.61
CA GLU A 112 -29.29 64.17 -25.01
C GLU A 112 -29.15 63.69 -26.46
N SER A 113 -28.72 64.59 -27.36
CA SER A 113 -28.44 64.26 -28.76
C SER A 113 -27.34 63.19 -28.90
N PHE A 114 -26.27 63.27 -28.11
CA PHE A 114 -25.22 62.24 -28.13
C PHE A 114 -25.75 60.87 -27.71
N ILE A 115 -26.57 60.80 -26.66
CA ILE A 115 -27.15 59.53 -26.21
C ILE A 115 -28.14 58.97 -27.24
N ALA A 116 -28.95 59.83 -27.88
CA ALA A 116 -29.85 59.40 -28.95
C ALA A 116 -29.07 58.81 -30.13
N ARG A 117 -27.96 59.45 -30.54
CA ARG A 117 -27.06 58.95 -31.58
C ARG A 117 -26.35 57.64 -31.21
N TYR A 118 -25.90 57.54 -29.95
CA TYR A 118 -25.30 56.31 -29.42
C TYR A 118 -26.31 55.15 -29.43
N ALA A 119 -27.54 55.39 -28.97
CA ALA A 119 -28.62 54.39 -28.98
C ALA A 119 -29.06 54.02 -30.41
N ALA A 120 -28.94 54.94 -31.37
CA ALA A 120 -29.18 54.69 -32.80
C ALA A 120 -28.07 53.89 -33.49
N GLY A 121 -26.99 53.53 -32.77
CA GLY A 121 -25.97 52.62 -33.28
C GLY A 121 -24.78 53.29 -33.97
N GLU A 122 -24.53 54.59 -33.75
CA GLU A 122 -23.38 55.28 -34.35
C GLU A 122 -22.01 54.73 -33.86
N TRP A 123 -21.98 54.10 -32.68
CA TRP A 123 -20.83 53.33 -32.19
C TRP A 123 -21.24 51.86 -31.98
N PRO A 124 -21.39 51.06 -33.05
CA PRO A 124 -22.02 49.74 -32.97
C PRO A 124 -21.22 48.78 -32.08
N VAL A 125 -19.89 48.81 -32.17
CA VAL A 125 -18.99 47.98 -31.33
C VAL A 125 -19.09 48.35 -29.85
N LEU A 126 -19.15 49.65 -29.53
CA LEU A 126 -19.29 50.10 -28.14
C LEU A 126 -20.71 49.86 -27.61
N LEU A 127 -21.73 49.97 -28.46
CA LEU A 127 -23.12 49.69 -28.09
C LEU A 127 -23.34 48.20 -27.80
N GLU A 128 -22.77 47.32 -28.62
CA GLU A 128 -22.79 45.87 -28.40
C GLU A 128 -22.10 45.48 -27.08
N ARG A 129 -20.92 46.07 -26.79
CA ARG A 129 -20.10 45.69 -25.63
C ARG A 129 -20.52 46.35 -24.31
N LEU A 130 -21.01 47.60 -24.35
CA LEU A 130 -21.39 48.36 -23.15
C LEU A 130 -22.90 48.40 -22.91
N GLY A 131 -23.72 48.19 -23.94
CA GLY A 131 -25.17 48.36 -23.89
C GLY A 131 -25.60 49.83 -23.83
N VAL A 132 -26.92 50.03 -23.82
CA VAL A 132 -27.52 51.37 -23.72
C VAL A 132 -27.13 52.02 -22.38
N THR A 133 -26.72 53.29 -22.42
CA THR A 133 -26.34 54.06 -21.22
C THR A 133 -26.97 55.44 -21.22
N THR A 134 -26.82 56.18 -20.11
CA THR A 134 -27.33 57.55 -19.98
C THR A 134 -26.19 58.55 -19.87
N TRP A 135 -26.43 59.80 -20.25
CA TRP A 135 -25.44 60.86 -20.13
C TRP A 135 -24.99 61.07 -18.68
N LYS A 136 -25.86 60.84 -17.69
CA LYS A 136 -25.54 60.89 -16.25
C LYS A 136 -24.51 59.83 -15.85
N THR A 137 -24.58 58.64 -16.45
CA THR A 137 -23.62 57.55 -16.23
C THR A 137 -22.24 57.92 -16.80
N ILE A 138 -22.21 58.53 -18.00
CA ILE A 138 -20.96 58.96 -18.64
C ILE A 138 -20.34 60.13 -17.85
N ASP A 139 -21.15 61.09 -17.37
CA ASP A 139 -20.68 62.18 -16.49
C ASP A 139 -20.05 61.65 -15.18
N LEU A 140 -20.59 60.56 -14.63
CA LEU A 140 -20.01 59.90 -13.46
C LEU A 140 -18.64 59.28 -13.78
N TRP A 141 -18.48 58.71 -14.97
CA TRP A 141 -17.18 58.21 -15.45
C TRP A 141 -16.18 59.36 -15.66
N ILE A 142 -16.62 60.50 -16.20
CA ILE A 142 -15.79 61.71 -16.32
C ILE A 142 -15.32 62.18 -14.95
N LYS A 143 -16.22 62.25 -13.96
CA LYS A 143 -15.87 62.61 -12.58
C LYS A 143 -14.84 61.64 -11.99
N THR A 144 -15.01 60.35 -12.28
CA THR A 144 -14.09 59.29 -11.85
C THR A 144 -12.71 59.45 -12.50
N LEU A 145 -12.62 59.74 -13.80
CA LEU A 145 -11.35 60.00 -14.48
C LEU A 145 -10.66 61.25 -13.92
N ARG A 146 -11.40 62.35 -13.71
CA ARG A 146 -10.84 63.60 -13.16
C ARG A 146 -10.24 63.40 -11.78
N ALA A 147 -10.93 62.67 -10.91
CA ALA A 147 -10.44 62.36 -9.57
C ALA A 147 -9.16 61.49 -9.56
N ASN A 148 -8.88 60.78 -10.66
CA ASN A 148 -7.76 59.83 -10.78
C ASN A 148 -6.82 60.17 -11.94
N LYS A 149 -6.57 61.46 -12.19
CA LYS A 149 -5.59 61.96 -13.18
C LYS A 149 -5.76 61.39 -14.60
N GLY A 150 -6.99 61.06 -15.00
CA GLY A 150 -7.30 60.57 -16.34
C GLY A 150 -6.97 59.10 -16.61
N GLN A 151 -6.64 58.30 -15.59
CA GLN A 151 -6.28 56.89 -15.78
C GLN A 151 -7.47 56.03 -16.23
N PRO A 152 -7.43 55.38 -17.41
CA PRO A 152 -8.54 54.57 -17.92
C PRO A 152 -8.88 53.35 -17.04
N SER A 153 -7.89 52.81 -16.32
CA SER A 153 -8.06 51.68 -15.41
C SER A 153 -9.11 51.92 -14.32
N CYS A 154 -9.33 53.17 -13.93
CA CYS A 154 -10.34 53.58 -12.96
C CYS A 154 -11.79 53.34 -13.41
N LEU A 155 -12.00 53.15 -14.72
CA LEU A 155 -13.30 52.85 -15.31
C LEU A 155 -13.59 51.35 -15.39
N ALA A 156 -12.64 50.48 -14.99
CA ALA A 156 -12.87 49.06 -14.93
C ALA A 156 -14.07 48.73 -14.02
N PRO A 157 -14.94 47.79 -14.42
CA PRO A 157 -16.01 47.32 -13.55
C PRO A 157 -15.42 46.65 -12.31
N ASN A 158 -15.90 47.07 -11.13
CA ASN A 158 -15.59 46.45 -9.84
C ASN A 158 -16.33 45.10 -9.70
N TYR A 159 -16.12 44.17 -10.63
CA TYR A 159 -16.41 42.77 -10.34
C TYR A 159 -15.40 42.35 -9.27
N ARG A 160 -15.83 42.40 -8.00
CA ARG A 160 -15.11 41.70 -6.93
C ARG A 160 -15.26 40.21 -7.20
N TYR A 161 -14.39 39.66 -8.03
CA TYR A 161 -13.93 38.30 -7.81
C TYR A 161 -12.76 38.45 -6.85
N THR A 162 -13.07 38.62 -5.57
CA THR A 162 -12.03 38.83 -4.56
C THR A 162 -11.54 37.47 -4.07
N ARG A 163 -10.35 37.09 -4.55
CA ARG A 163 -9.33 36.57 -3.63
C ARG A 163 -9.22 37.61 -2.51
N GLU A 164 -9.44 37.15 -1.28
CA GLU A 164 -9.34 37.89 -0.01
C GLU A 164 -10.48 38.87 0.31
N GLY A 165 -11.30 38.48 1.29
CA GLY A 165 -11.71 39.40 2.36
C GLY A 165 -12.87 40.35 2.12
N SER A 166 -13.70 40.19 1.08
CA SER A 166 -14.93 40.97 0.94
C SER A 166 -16.16 40.08 1.03
N ALA A 167 -17.10 40.45 1.92
CA ALA A 167 -18.46 39.91 2.00
C ALA A 167 -19.04 39.59 0.61
N VAL A 168 -19.31 38.31 0.34
CA VAL A 168 -20.24 37.91 -0.71
C VAL A 168 -21.52 38.72 -0.46
N VAL A 169 -21.99 39.46 -1.48
CA VAL A 169 -23.09 40.44 -1.36
C VAL A 169 -24.17 39.97 -0.36
N GLY A 170 -24.15 40.56 0.84
CA GLY A 170 -25.11 40.28 1.91
C GLY A 170 -24.72 39.24 2.95
N ILE A 171 -23.47 38.83 3.17
CA ILE A 171 -23.05 38.07 4.37
C ILE A 171 -21.88 38.81 5.02
N SER A 172 -22.02 39.18 6.31
CA SER A 172 -20.93 39.84 7.05
C SER A 172 -19.78 38.87 7.32
N MET A 173 -18.60 39.39 7.68
CA MET A 173 -17.44 38.57 8.02
C MET A 173 -17.74 37.62 9.19
N GLU A 174 -18.37 38.14 10.26
CA GLU A 174 -18.78 37.35 11.42
C GLU A 174 -19.78 36.24 11.05
N GLN A 175 -20.77 36.56 10.21
CA GLN A 175 -21.73 35.57 9.69
C GLN A 175 -21.00 34.50 8.85
N GLY A 176 -20.05 34.91 8.02
CA GLY A 176 -19.24 34.03 7.18
C GLY A 176 -18.39 33.05 8.01
N GLU A 177 -17.67 33.54 9.02
CA GLU A 177 -16.88 32.73 9.94
C GLU A 177 -17.74 31.70 10.67
N LEU A 178 -18.90 32.12 11.17
CA LEU A 178 -19.83 31.24 11.85
C LEU A 178 -20.44 30.18 10.90
N ILE A 179 -20.74 30.56 9.65
CA ILE A 179 -21.18 29.62 8.62
C ILE A 179 -20.08 28.58 8.34
N LEU A 180 -18.84 29.02 8.14
CA LEU A 180 -17.71 28.13 7.84
C LEU A 180 -17.39 27.19 9.01
N ALA A 181 -17.48 27.67 10.26
CA ALA A 181 -17.25 26.86 11.45
C ALA A 181 -18.19 25.63 11.51
N TYR A 182 -19.45 25.77 11.08
CA TYR A 182 -20.37 24.64 11.00
C TYR A 182 -20.29 23.89 9.67
N TYR A 183 -20.02 24.59 8.56
CA TYR A 183 -19.96 23.98 7.24
C TYR A 183 -18.73 23.08 7.04
N LEU A 184 -17.57 23.46 7.55
CA LEU A 184 -16.32 22.69 7.38
C LEU A 184 -16.21 21.48 8.33
N HIS A 185 -17.29 21.14 9.03
CA HIS A 185 -17.32 20.01 9.94
C HIS A 185 -17.29 18.65 9.21
N GLY A 186 -16.47 17.71 9.69
CA GLY A 186 -16.27 16.38 9.07
C GLY A 186 -17.54 15.52 8.96
N ASN A 187 -18.54 15.70 9.83
CA ASN A 187 -19.86 15.04 9.72
C ASN A 187 -20.71 15.52 8.52
N GLN A 188 -20.23 16.46 7.71
CA GLN A 188 -20.88 16.94 6.50
C GLN A 188 -22.35 17.37 6.69
N PRO A 189 -22.69 18.25 7.66
CA PRO A 189 -24.06 18.66 7.90
C PRO A 189 -24.71 19.25 6.64
N LYS A 190 -26.01 19.02 6.48
CA LYS A 190 -26.78 19.60 5.38
C LYS A 190 -26.80 21.12 5.50
N ILE A 191 -26.88 21.84 4.37
CA ILE A 191 -26.90 23.31 4.39
C ILE A 191 -28.04 23.85 5.26
N SER A 192 -29.21 23.21 5.25
CA SER A 192 -30.34 23.58 6.10
C SER A 192 -30.04 23.42 7.61
N GLU A 193 -29.23 22.44 8.00
CA GLU A 193 -28.78 22.27 9.39
C GLU A 193 -27.78 23.35 9.80
N VAL A 194 -26.84 23.67 8.90
CA VAL A 194 -25.88 24.77 9.09
C VAL A 194 -26.63 26.08 9.31
N VAL A 195 -27.61 26.41 8.46
CA VAL A 195 -28.44 27.62 8.58
C VAL A 195 -29.15 27.67 9.93
N ARG A 196 -29.77 26.57 10.39
CA ARG A 196 -30.44 26.52 11.70
C ARG A 196 -29.47 26.79 12.85
N LYS A 197 -28.29 26.16 12.85
CA LYS A 197 -27.27 26.33 13.90
C LYS A 197 -26.68 27.75 13.91
N VAL A 198 -26.39 28.29 12.73
CA VAL A 198 -25.90 29.66 12.54
C VAL A 198 -26.93 30.66 13.05
N ASN A 199 -28.20 30.55 12.62
CA ASN A 199 -29.25 31.48 13.05
C ASN A 199 -29.55 31.42 14.54
N ARG A 200 -29.44 30.24 15.17
CA ARG A 200 -29.55 30.13 16.63
C ARG A 200 -28.45 30.94 17.32
N LYS A 201 -27.21 30.83 16.84
CA LYS A 201 -26.07 31.59 17.38
C LYS A 201 -26.14 33.09 17.09
N LEU A 202 -26.63 33.49 15.93
CA LEU A 202 -26.86 34.90 15.60
C LEU A 202 -27.95 35.51 16.48
N TYR A 203 -29.02 34.75 16.76
CA TYR A 203 -30.08 35.16 17.69
C TYR A 203 -29.55 35.36 19.12
N GLU A 204 -28.77 34.42 19.64
CA GLU A 204 -28.09 34.53 20.95
C GLU A 204 -27.19 35.79 21.04
N ARG A 205 -26.68 36.28 19.91
CA ARG A 205 -25.82 37.48 19.80
C ARG A 205 -26.57 38.78 19.48
N GLY A 206 -27.90 38.72 19.28
CA GLY A 206 -28.68 39.87 18.82
C GLY A 206 -28.33 40.33 17.39
N ALA A 207 -27.72 39.47 16.58
CA ALA A 207 -27.29 39.76 15.22
C ALA A 207 -28.36 39.37 14.17
N GLU A 208 -28.30 40.02 12.99
CA GLU A 208 -29.20 39.70 11.87
C GLU A 208 -29.03 38.24 11.43
N GLN A 209 -30.14 37.52 11.32
CA GLN A 209 -30.16 36.14 10.84
C GLN A 209 -29.92 36.06 9.32
N VAL A 210 -29.38 34.92 8.87
CA VAL A 210 -29.13 34.65 7.45
C VAL A 210 -30.19 33.73 6.86
N THR A 211 -30.48 33.90 5.57
CA THR A 211 -31.37 33.01 4.82
C THR A 211 -30.59 31.89 4.15
N GLU A 212 -31.22 30.73 3.94
CA GLU A 212 -30.58 29.61 3.24
C GLU A 212 -30.08 30.00 1.83
N ARG A 213 -30.81 30.87 1.13
CA ARG A 213 -30.38 31.42 -0.17
C ARG A 213 -29.08 32.21 -0.08
N ARG A 214 -28.92 33.07 0.94
CA ARG A 214 -27.68 33.83 1.20
C ARG A 214 -26.52 32.87 1.48
N VAL A 215 -26.74 31.89 2.36
CA VAL A 215 -25.73 30.88 2.72
C VAL A 215 -25.31 30.04 1.51
N ARG A 216 -26.25 29.54 0.70
CA ARG A 216 -25.94 28.77 -0.52
C ARG A 216 -25.10 29.56 -1.52
N ARG A 217 -25.40 30.86 -1.71
CA ARG A 217 -24.61 31.73 -2.58
C ARG A 217 -23.19 31.91 -2.05
N PHE A 218 -23.05 32.18 -0.76
CA PHE A 218 -21.76 32.30 -0.09
C PHE A 218 -20.92 31.02 -0.20
N LEU A 219 -21.51 29.87 0.12
CA LEU A 219 -20.80 28.59 0.03
C LEU A 219 -20.44 28.21 -1.40
N LYS A 220 -21.28 28.54 -2.40
CA LYS A 220 -20.94 28.32 -3.82
C LYS A 220 -19.65 29.06 -4.20
N GLU A 221 -19.55 30.34 -3.84
CA GLU A 221 -18.37 31.15 -4.11
C GLU A 221 -17.16 30.71 -3.29
N TYR A 222 -17.38 30.36 -2.01
CA TYR A 222 -16.32 29.84 -1.15
C TYR A 222 -15.74 28.54 -1.71
N ASN A 223 -16.57 27.60 -2.14
CA ASN A 223 -16.14 26.30 -2.68
C ASN A 223 -15.36 26.44 -3.99
N ILE A 224 -15.76 27.36 -4.88
CA ILE A 224 -15.00 27.61 -6.13
C ILE A 224 -13.58 28.09 -5.82
N ASN A 225 -13.42 28.92 -4.80
CA ASN A 225 -12.12 29.52 -4.47
C ASN A 225 -11.28 28.68 -3.49
N ASN A 226 -11.89 27.73 -2.78
CA ASN A 226 -11.26 26.98 -1.68
C ASN A 226 -11.60 25.48 -1.74
N GLU A 227 -11.81 24.93 -2.93
CA GLU A 227 -12.23 23.53 -3.14
C GLU A 227 -11.33 22.55 -2.36
N SER A 228 -10.02 22.73 -2.43
CA SER A 228 -9.04 21.92 -1.72
C SER A 228 -9.25 21.89 -0.21
N GLN A 229 -9.48 23.05 0.42
CA GLN A 229 -9.71 23.15 1.86
C GLN A 229 -11.05 22.54 2.25
N VAL A 230 -12.08 22.76 1.43
CA VAL A 230 -13.43 22.22 1.67
C VAL A 230 -13.41 20.70 1.60
N VAL A 231 -12.79 20.12 0.57
CA VAL A 231 -12.65 18.67 0.41
C VAL A 231 -11.79 18.09 1.55
N MET A 232 -10.65 18.70 1.88
CA MET A 232 -9.80 18.26 2.98
C MET A 232 -10.55 18.24 4.33
N ALA A 233 -11.30 19.31 4.65
CA ALA A 233 -12.00 19.44 5.92
C ALA A 233 -13.25 18.54 6.02
N ARG A 234 -14.02 18.43 4.93
CA ARG A 234 -15.31 17.71 4.93
C ARG A 234 -15.20 16.25 4.55
N GLU A 235 -14.31 15.90 3.64
CA GLU A 235 -14.18 14.55 3.06
C GLU A 235 -12.88 13.84 3.46
N GLY A 236 -11.89 14.59 3.94
CA GLY A 236 -10.62 14.07 4.44
C GLY A 236 -9.49 14.04 3.41
N GLU A 237 -8.31 13.64 3.88
CA GLU A 237 -7.05 13.70 3.12
C GLU A 237 -7.06 12.85 1.84
N LYS A 238 -7.69 11.67 1.88
CA LYS A 238 -7.83 10.82 0.69
C LYS A 238 -8.60 11.54 -0.42
N ALA A 239 -9.75 12.12 -0.09
CA ALA A 239 -10.57 12.81 -1.08
C ALA A 239 -9.86 14.05 -1.63
N TYR A 240 -9.08 14.75 -0.80
CA TYR A 240 -8.23 15.85 -1.25
C TYR A 240 -7.19 15.35 -2.26
N ASN A 241 -6.49 14.25 -1.97
CA ASN A 241 -5.51 13.67 -2.89
C ASN A 241 -6.13 13.20 -4.21
N ASP A 242 -7.34 12.64 -4.16
CA ASP A 242 -8.04 12.11 -5.34
C ASP A 242 -8.64 13.22 -6.22
N LYS A 243 -9.15 14.31 -5.62
CA LYS A 243 -9.92 15.35 -6.33
C LYS A 243 -9.17 16.65 -6.58
N CYS A 244 -8.26 17.04 -5.68
CA CYS A 244 -7.71 18.40 -5.64
C CYS A 244 -6.19 18.45 -5.74
N ALA A 245 -5.47 17.49 -5.15
CA ALA A 245 -4.02 17.52 -5.14
C ALA A 245 -3.45 17.35 -6.56
N PRO A 246 -2.36 18.06 -6.91
CA PRO A 246 -1.69 17.85 -8.18
C PRO A 246 -1.15 16.41 -8.25
N PHE A 247 -1.38 15.74 -9.39
CA PHE A 247 -0.89 14.39 -9.60
C PHE A 247 0.52 14.40 -10.21
N ILE A 248 1.36 13.46 -9.77
CA ILE A 248 2.70 13.27 -10.34
C ILE A 248 2.55 12.53 -11.67
N LYS A 249 2.83 13.21 -12.78
CA LYS A 249 2.80 12.59 -14.12
C LYS A 249 4.05 11.72 -14.33
N ARG A 250 3.87 10.40 -14.26
CA ARG A 250 4.93 9.42 -14.56
C ARG A 250 4.99 9.18 -16.07
N ASN A 251 6.19 9.33 -16.64
CA ASN A 251 6.45 9.00 -18.04
C ASN A 251 6.86 7.51 -18.15
N ASN A 252 6.04 6.71 -18.83
CA ASN A 252 6.30 5.29 -19.05
C ASN A 252 7.35 5.03 -20.15
N ASP A 253 7.64 6.01 -21.01
CA ASP A 253 8.59 5.84 -22.12
C ASP A 253 10.06 5.76 -21.67
N ARG A 254 10.28 5.95 -20.36
CA ARG A 254 11.61 5.93 -19.71
C ARG A 254 11.95 4.59 -19.06
N ILE A 255 11.07 3.60 -19.18
CA ILE A 255 11.28 2.24 -18.68
C ILE A 255 11.14 1.26 -19.83
N LEU A 256 11.76 0.10 -19.70
CA LEU A 256 11.62 -1.04 -20.60
C LEU A 256 10.90 -2.19 -19.89
N PRO A 257 10.46 -3.23 -20.61
CA PRO A 257 9.89 -4.42 -20.00
C PRO A 257 10.76 -5.01 -18.89
N GLY A 258 10.12 -5.39 -17.79
CA GLY A 258 10.76 -5.94 -16.60
C GLY A 258 11.47 -4.90 -15.73
N ASP A 259 11.58 -3.62 -16.12
CA ASP A 259 12.18 -2.62 -15.23
C ASP A 259 11.35 -2.39 -13.98
N VAL A 260 10.03 -2.29 -14.15
CA VAL A 260 9.10 -2.04 -13.05
C VAL A 260 7.94 -3.02 -13.14
N MET A 261 7.84 -3.86 -12.13
CA MET A 261 6.74 -4.81 -11.98
C MET A 261 5.82 -4.37 -10.83
N VAL A 262 4.53 -4.25 -11.11
CA VAL A 262 3.50 -3.80 -10.16
C VAL A 262 2.76 -5.00 -9.62
N SER A 263 2.66 -5.12 -8.30
CA SER A 263 2.00 -6.24 -7.62
C SER A 263 0.84 -5.75 -6.77
N ASP A 264 -0.31 -6.39 -6.90
CA ASP A 264 -1.49 -6.06 -6.12
C ASP A 264 -2.40 -7.27 -5.92
N GLY A 265 -3.14 -7.26 -4.81
CA GLY A 265 -4.07 -8.31 -4.43
C GLY A 265 -5.52 -7.87 -4.56
N HIS A 266 -6.36 -8.71 -5.14
CA HIS A 266 -7.79 -8.44 -5.35
C HIS A 266 -8.67 -9.51 -4.73
N LYS A 267 -9.75 -9.08 -4.07
CA LYS A 267 -10.73 -10.02 -3.52
C LYS A 267 -11.75 -10.38 -4.58
N ILE A 268 -11.63 -11.59 -5.11
CA ILE A 268 -12.46 -12.10 -6.19
C ILE A 268 -13.95 -11.98 -5.83
N ALA A 269 -14.77 -11.51 -6.76
CA ALA A 269 -16.19 -11.23 -6.58
C ALA A 269 -17.10 -12.43 -6.82
N PHE A 270 -16.57 -13.63 -7.03
CA PHE A 270 -17.30 -14.91 -7.02
C PHE A 270 -16.69 -15.88 -6.00
N GLN A 271 -17.40 -16.97 -5.67
CA GLN A 271 -16.92 -17.94 -4.68
C GLN A 271 -16.13 -19.07 -5.34
N ILE A 272 -15.13 -19.59 -4.65
CA ILE A 272 -14.32 -20.76 -5.04
C ILE A 272 -14.34 -21.75 -3.87
N GLN A 273 -14.43 -23.04 -4.16
CA GLN A 273 -14.36 -24.07 -3.13
C GLN A 273 -12.96 -24.07 -2.50
N HIS A 274 -12.90 -23.97 -1.18
CA HIS A 274 -11.64 -24.05 -0.45
C HIS A 274 -11.04 -25.47 -0.57
N PRO A 275 -9.77 -25.63 -0.96
CA PRO A 275 -9.19 -26.95 -1.26
C PRO A 275 -9.21 -27.93 -0.08
N VAL A 276 -9.02 -27.42 1.14
CA VAL A 276 -9.07 -28.24 2.37
C VAL A 276 -10.50 -28.43 2.90
N SER A 277 -11.27 -27.36 3.11
CA SER A 277 -12.57 -27.47 3.78
C SER A 277 -13.74 -27.80 2.85
N GLY A 278 -13.57 -27.71 1.53
CA GLY A 278 -14.62 -27.85 0.53
C GLY A 278 -15.65 -26.71 0.51
N LYS A 279 -15.63 -25.80 1.49
CA LYS A 279 -16.63 -24.74 1.61
C LYS A 279 -16.40 -23.62 0.59
N PRO A 280 -17.45 -23.07 -0.04
CA PRO A 280 -17.33 -21.95 -0.95
C PRO A 280 -16.93 -20.68 -0.20
N MET A 281 -15.92 -19.97 -0.68
CA MET A 281 -15.51 -18.67 -0.14
C MET A 281 -14.99 -17.74 -1.23
N ARG A 282 -15.02 -16.44 -0.97
CA ARG A 282 -14.35 -15.44 -1.83
C ARG A 282 -12.86 -15.44 -1.53
N MET A 283 -12.09 -16.01 -2.46
CA MET A 283 -10.63 -16.03 -2.39
C MET A 283 -10.03 -14.70 -2.86
N MET A 284 -8.74 -14.53 -2.59
CA MET A 284 -7.90 -13.45 -3.09
C MET A 284 -7.14 -13.94 -4.33
N LEU A 285 -6.92 -13.03 -5.28
CA LEU A 285 -6.06 -13.21 -6.44
C LEU A 285 -4.91 -12.22 -6.33
N ILE A 286 -3.68 -12.71 -6.30
CA ILE A 286 -2.50 -11.85 -6.47
C ILE A 286 -2.13 -11.81 -7.95
N SER A 287 -1.74 -10.64 -8.45
CA SER A 287 -1.26 -10.51 -9.82
C SER A 287 -0.06 -9.58 -9.91
N HIS A 288 0.84 -9.88 -10.84
CA HIS A 288 2.00 -9.09 -11.19
C HIS A 288 1.87 -8.58 -12.62
N GLN A 289 1.92 -7.26 -12.78
CA GLN A 289 1.80 -6.56 -14.05
C GLN A 289 3.13 -5.91 -14.43
N ASP A 290 3.54 -6.06 -15.69
CA ASP A 290 4.62 -5.23 -16.25
C ASP A 290 4.13 -3.79 -16.47
N GLN A 291 4.85 -2.79 -15.92
CA GLN A 291 4.40 -1.40 -15.97
C GLN A 291 4.51 -0.78 -17.37
N TYR A 292 5.45 -1.26 -18.20
CA TYR A 292 5.67 -0.77 -19.55
C TYR A 292 4.52 -1.23 -20.46
N SER A 293 4.34 -2.53 -20.59
CA SER A 293 3.40 -3.15 -21.53
C SER A 293 1.98 -3.32 -21.00
N ARG A 294 1.80 -3.27 -19.67
CA ARG A 294 0.53 -3.63 -18.97
C ARG A 294 0.21 -5.12 -18.97
N ALA A 295 1.08 -5.97 -19.50
CA ALA A 295 0.87 -7.41 -19.51
C ALA A 295 0.84 -7.97 -18.09
N ILE A 296 -0.11 -8.87 -17.82
CA ILE A 296 -0.11 -9.67 -16.61
C ILE A 296 0.86 -10.83 -16.82
N LEU A 297 1.93 -10.86 -16.01
CA LEU A 297 3.04 -11.79 -16.17
C LEU A 297 2.81 -13.08 -15.37
N GLY A 298 2.20 -12.96 -14.18
CA GLY A 298 1.92 -14.10 -13.31
C GLY A 298 0.97 -13.73 -12.18
N TRP A 299 0.25 -14.73 -11.69
CA TRP A 299 -0.82 -14.57 -10.71
C TRP A 299 -1.03 -15.87 -9.95
N GLU A 300 -1.70 -15.81 -8.79
CA GLU A 300 -2.02 -16.98 -7.97
C GLU A 300 -3.30 -16.76 -7.15
N ILE A 301 -4.06 -17.84 -6.90
CA ILE A 301 -5.28 -17.80 -6.08
C ILE A 301 -4.96 -18.23 -4.65
N MET A 302 -5.53 -17.54 -3.67
CA MET A 302 -5.33 -17.88 -2.26
C MET A 302 -6.54 -17.57 -1.38
N PRO A 303 -6.82 -18.34 -0.30
CA PRO A 303 -7.91 -18.03 0.62
C PRO A 303 -7.79 -16.65 1.27
N SER A 304 -6.58 -16.25 1.63
CA SER A 304 -6.21 -14.93 2.16
C SER A 304 -4.77 -14.62 1.76
N GLU A 305 -4.39 -13.34 1.78
CA GLU A 305 -3.03 -12.89 1.51
C GLU A 305 -2.00 -13.72 2.29
N ASN A 306 -1.14 -14.44 1.57
CA ASN A 306 -0.07 -15.24 2.16
C ASN A 306 1.18 -15.17 1.30
N THR A 307 2.33 -15.34 1.97
CA THR A 307 3.65 -15.22 1.36
C THR A 307 3.91 -16.27 0.28
N ALA A 308 3.42 -17.50 0.43
CA ALA A 308 3.69 -18.59 -0.51
C ALA A 308 3.05 -18.31 -1.88
N ALA A 309 1.79 -17.86 -1.90
CA ALA A 309 1.09 -17.54 -3.14
C ALA A 309 1.73 -16.32 -3.85
N ILE A 310 2.15 -15.30 -3.10
CA ILE A 310 2.87 -14.14 -3.65
C ILE A 310 4.22 -14.56 -4.25
N ALA A 311 4.95 -15.46 -3.59
CA ALA A 311 6.21 -15.99 -4.10
C ALA A 311 5.98 -16.85 -5.36
N SER A 312 4.97 -17.72 -5.35
CA SER A 312 4.57 -18.52 -6.52
C SER A 312 4.26 -17.63 -7.73
N SER A 313 3.37 -16.64 -7.56
CA SER A 313 2.99 -15.75 -8.65
C SER A 313 4.17 -14.96 -9.19
N LEU A 314 5.06 -14.49 -8.32
CA LEU A 314 6.27 -13.75 -8.72
C LEU A 314 7.24 -14.65 -9.51
N ARG A 315 7.43 -15.88 -9.05
CA ARG A 315 8.25 -16.88 -9.76
C ARG A 315 7.71 -17.11 -11.16
N ARG A 316 6.40 -17.32 -11.28
CA ARG A 316 5.72 -17.51 -12.58
C ARG A 316 5.93 -16.30 -13.49
N SER A 317 5.88 -15.08 -12.96
CA SER A 317 6.15 -13.87 -13.73
C SER A 317 7.57 -13.81 -14.27
N MET A 318 8.57 -14.13 -13.44
CA MET A 318 9.98 -14.14 -13.85
C MET A 318 10.25 -15.21 -14.90
N LEU A 319 9.71 -16.42 -14.72
CA LEU A 319 9.85 -17.52 -15.68
C LEU A 319 9.18 -17.21 -17.01
N TRP A 320 7.95 -16.68 -16.99
CA TRP A 320 7.24 -16.34 -18.23
C TRP A 320 7.94 -15.23 -19.00
N LEU A 321 8.41 -14.19 -18.29
CA LEU A 321 9.16 -13.11 -18.91
C LEU A 321 10.52 -13.57 -19.46
N GLY A 322 11.21 -14.46 -18.73
CA GLY A 322 12.44 -15.12 -19.19
C GLY A 322 12.22 -15.91 -20.47
N ASN A 323 11.21 -16.78 -20.48
CA ASN A 323 10.84 -17.58 -21.64
C ASN A 323 10.54 -16.70 -22.88
N ILE A 324 9.72 -15.66 -22.75
CA ILE A 324 9.46 -14.76 -23.90
C ILE A 324 10.75 -14.04 -24.35
N LEU A 325 11.58 -13.62 -23.38
CA LEU A 325 12.80 -12.89 -23.69
C LEU A 325 13.89 -13.77 -24.30
N THR A 326 13.97 -15.06 -24.02
CA THR A 326 15.06 -15.94 -24.50
C THR A 326 14.59 -16.98 -25.51
N GLY A 327 13.30 -17.33 -25.51
CA GLY A 327 12.76 -18.52 -26.18
C GLY A 327 13.07 -19.83 -25.44
N ASP A 328 13.54 -19.75 -24.20
CA ASP A 328 13.97 -20.90 -23.39
C ASP A 328 13.19 -20.92 -22.06
N ASP A 329 12.40 -21.97 -21.84
CA ASP A 329 11.57 -22.16 -20.65
C ASP A 329 12.37 -22.56 -19.40
N ALA A 330 13.67 -22.80 -19.54
CA ALA A 330 14.62 -22.98 -18.46
C ALA A 330 15.18 -21.66 -17.91
N MET A 331 14.77 -20.51 -18.46
CA MET A 331 15.27 -19.20 -18.04
C MET A 331 14.19 -18.34 -17.39
N ALA A 332 14.59 -17.57 -16.38
CA ALA A 332 13.80 -16.53 -15.75
C ALA A 332 14.48 -15.17 -15.90
N PHE A 333 13.67 -14.11 -15.92
CA PHE A 333 14.16 -12.74 -16.01
C PHE A 333 13.72 -11.93 -14.79
N VAL A 334 14.70 -11.39 -14.05
CA VAL A 334 14.50 -10.68 -12.80
C VAL A 334 14.10 -9.22 -13.05
N PRO A 335 13.03 -8.72 -12.40
CA PRO A 335 12.66 -7.31 -12.52
C PRO A 335 13.65 -6.41 -11.78
N ARG A 336 13.84 -5.16 -12.23
CA ARG A 336 14.72 -4.22 -11.51
C ARG A 336 14.04 -3.64 -10.28
N VAL A 337 12.77 -3.30 -10.37
CA VAL A 337 12.01 -2.69 -9.28
C VAL A 337 10.64 -3.32 -9.14
N MET A 338 10.23 -3.56 -7.91
CA MET A 338 8.87 -3.99 -7.59
C MET A 338 8.09 -2.83 -6.96
N ASN A 339 6.95 -2.47 -7.54
CA ASN A 339 5.98 -1.57 -6.92
C ASN A 339 4.90 -2.41 -6.25
N ILE A 340 4.81 -2.33 -4.94
CA ILE A 340 3.96 -3.22 -4.14
C ILE A 340 3.10 -2.41 -3.20
N ASP A 341 1.85 -2.84 -3.00
CA ASP A 341 1.02 -2.32 -1.93
C ASP A 341 1.63 -2.59 -0.55
N ASN A 342 1.30 -1.75 0.44
CA ASN A 342 1.85 -1.80 1.79
C ASN A 342 1.34 -3.00 2.64
N GLY A 343 0.82 -4.05 2.01
CA GLY A 343 0.28 -5.24 2.65
C GLY A 343 1.31 -5.98 3.51
N LYS A 344 0.87 -6.50 4.67
CA LYS A 344 1.76 -7.17 5.63
C LYS A 344 2.46 -8.40 5.04
N ALA A 345 1.80 -9.13 4.14
CA ALA A 345 2.34 -10.35 3.54
C ALA A 345 3.56 -10.11 2.64
N PHE A 346 3.63 -8.95 1.97
CA PHE A 346 4.78 -8.53 1.15
C PHE A 346 5.97 -8.03 1.97
N LYS A 347 5.75 -7.74 3.26
CA LYS A 347 6.79 -7.34 4.22
C LYS A 347 7.19 -8.48 5.15
N SER A 348 6.86 -9.73 4.78
CA SER A 348 7.22 -10.88 5.60
C SER A 348 8.75 -11.06 5.66
N ARG A 349 9.20 -11.77 6.69
CA ARG A 349 10.63 -12.12 6.86
C ARG A 349 11.20 -12.88 5.66
N TYR A 350 10.36 -13.67 4.99
CA TYR A 350 10.77 -14.39 3.77
C TYR A 350 11.25 -13.42 2.67
N PHE A 351 10.53 -12.32 2.48
CA PHE A 351 10.85 -11.34 1.45
C PHE A 351 11.95 -10.36 1.85
N THR A 352 11.91 -9.88 3.09
CA THR A 352 12.73 -8.75 3.57
C THR A 352 13.90 -9.15 4.46
N GLY A 353 13.99 -10.42 4.86
CA GLY A 353 15.03 -10.91 5.75
C GLY A 353 14.86 -10.44 7.20
N LEU A 354 15.89 -10.65 8.00
CA LEU A 354 16.00 -10.14 9.37
C LEU A 354 16.58 -8.72 9.34
N LYS A 355 15.95 -7.78 10.05
CA LYS A 355 16.44 -6.41 10.15
C LYS A 355 17.79 -6.35 10.88
N GLY A 356 18.79 -5.69 10.28
CA GLY A 356 20.05 -5.35 10.94
C GLY A 356 21.24 -6.29 10.68
N LEU A 357 21.13 -7.25 9.75
CA LEU A 357 22.24 -8.10 9.35
C LEU A 357 22.95 -7.55 8.10
N THR A 358 24.28 -7.55 8.12
CA THR A 358 25.18 -7.19 7.01
C THR A 358 25.38 -8.40 6.07
N MET A 359 25.92 -8.15 4.86
CA MET A 359 26.18 -9.19 3.83
C MET A 359 27.04 -10.39 4.29
N GLU A 360 27.72 -10.27 5.43
CA GLU A 360 28.59 -11.30 6.02
C GLU A 360 27.81 -12.35 6.84
N ALA A 361 26.55 -12.09 7.21
CA ALA A 361 25.77 -12.98 8.05
C ALA A 361 24.95 -13.99 7.22
N VAL A 362 25.46 -15.22 7.14
CA VAL A 362 24.85 -16.34 6.43
C VAL A 362 23.47 -16.67 7.03
N GLY A 363 22.42 -16.67 6.19
CA GLY A 363 21.06 -17.10 6.57
C GLY A 363 20.06 -16.00 6.98
N GLY A 364 20.44 -14.71 6.94
CA GLY A 364 19.57 -13.58 7.32
C GLY A 364 18.82 -12.88 6.18
N PHE A 365 19.15 -13.16 4.92
CA PHE A 365 18.67 -12.39 3.75
C PHE A 365 17.30 -12.83 3.27
N GLY A 366 16.45 -11.84 2.98
CA GLY A 366 15.17 -12.07 2.31
C GLY A 366 15.36 -12.33 0.82
N LEU A 367 14.33 -12.89 0.17
CA LEU A 367 14.32 -13.16 -1.27
C LEU A 367 14.78 -11.95 -2.10
N TYR A 368 14.34 -10.74 -1.75
CA TYR A 368 14.69 -9.55 -2.54
C TYR A 368 16.18 -9.20 -2.47
N ASP A 369 16.85 -9.47 -1.35
CA ASP A 369 18.29 -9.30 -1.25
C ASP A 369 19.04 -10.36 -2.06
N GLN A 370 18.54 -11.59 -2.07
CA GLN A 370 19.09 -12.69 -2.86
C GLN A 370 18.96 -12.47 -4.38
N LEU A 371 18.00 -11.65 -4.81
CA LEU A 371 17.81 -11.27 -6.22
C LEU A 371 18.70 -10.08 -6.66
N LYS A 372 19.37 -9.37 -5.74
CA LYS A 372 20.22 -8.20 -6.08
C LYS A 372 21.39 -8.52 -7.00
N PRO A 373 22.11 -9.65 -6.86
CA PRO A 373 23.13 -10.06 -7.81
C PRO A 373 22.58 -10.22 -9.23
N PHE A 374 21.27 -10.49 -9.36
CA PHE A 374 20.57 -10.65 -10.63
C PHE A 374 19.87 -9.34 -11.09
N GLY A 375 20.43 -8.19 -10.75
CA GLY A 375 19.96 -6.88 -11.22
C GLY A 375 18.76 -6.27 -10.48
N PHE A 376 18.19 -6.95 -9.46
CA PHE A 376 17.15 -6.37 -8.61
C PHE A 376 17.68 -5.17 -7.82
N LYS A 377 16.97 -4.03 -7.88
CA LYS A 377 17.37 -2.77 -7.25
C LYS A 377 16.58 -2.44 -6.00
N GLY A 378 15.31 -2.84 -5.92
CA GLY A 378 14.53 -2.61 -4.71
C GLY A 378 13.01 -2.62 -4.90
N ILE A 379 12.34 -2.20 -3.84
CA ILE A 379 10.88 -2.15 -3.75
C ILE A 379 10.45 -0.73 -3.49
N ASN A 380 9.47 -0.25 -4.25
CA ASN A 380 8.72 0.93 -3.88
C ASN A 380 7.42 0.48 -3.20
N TYR A 381 7.30 0.80 -1.92
CA TYR A 381 6.05 0.63 -1.21
C TYR A 381 5.15 1.83 -1.49
N SER A 382 4.00 1.59 -2.10
CA SER A 382 3.00 2.65 -2.33
C SER A 382 2.53 3.21 -0.98
N LYS A 383 2.63 4.53 -0.79
CA LYS A 383 2.10 5.15 0.44
C LYS A 383 0.59 4.87 0.54
N PRO A 384 0.05 4.62 1.75
CA PRO A 384 -1.40 4.54 1.92
C PRO A 384 -2.05 5.78 1.31
N TYR A 385 -3.17 5.61 0.60
CA TYR A 385 -3.95 6.68 -0.04
C TYR A 385 -3.38 7.30 -1.33
N ASN A 386 -2.30 6.77 -1.92
CA ASN A 386 -1.82 7.15 -3.25
C ASN A 386 -2.30 6.17 -4.35
N GLY A 387 -3.59 6.19 -4.70
CA GLY A 387 -4.16 5.35 -5.77
C GLY A 387 -3.50 5.55 -7.14
N GLN A 388 -2.91 6.73 -7.36
CA GLN A 388 -2.23 7.10 -8.61
C GLN A 388 -0.98 6.25 -8.92
N GLU A 389 -0.39 5.59 -7.92
CA GLU A 389 0.76 4.69 -8.08
C GLU A 389 0.37 3.30 -8.57
N LYS A 390 -0.90 2.90 -8.36
CA LYS A 390 -1.38 1.54 -8.61
C LYS A 390 -2.01 1.43 -9.99
N THR A 391 -1.16 1.31 -11.01
CA THR A 391 -1.66 1.18 -12.38
C THR A 391 -2.46 -0.09 -12.66
N ILE A 392 -2.31 -1.10 -11.81
CA ILE A 392 -3.03 -2.38 -11.88
C ILE A 392 -4.51 -2.27 -11.46
N GLU A 393 -4.96 -1.17 -10.84
CA GLU A 393 -6.38 -0.96 -10.53
C GLU A 393 -7.26 -0.98 -11.79
N ARG A 394 -6.75 -0.45 -12.92
CA ARG A 394 -7.44 -0.53 -14.21
C ARG A 394 -7.62 -1.97 -14.67
N PHE A 395 -6.63 -2.82 -14.40
CA PHE A 395 -6.72 -4.24 -14.72
C PHE A 395 -7.82 -4.92 -13.91
N TRP A 396 -7.96 -4.63 -12.61
CA TRP A 396 -9.08 -5.15 -11.81
C TRP A 396 -10.44 -4.71 -12.32
N GLY A 397 -10.53 -3.48 -12.84
CA GLY A 397 -11.73 -3.01 -13.54
C GLY A 397 -12.10 -3.87 -14.76
N ASN A 398 -11.11 -4.32 -15.53
CA ASN A 398 -11.32 -5.25 -16.64
C ASN A 398 -11.65 -6.67 -16.14
N PHE A 399 -10.92 -7.17 -15.14
CA PHE A 399 -11.14 -8.51 -14.56
C PHE A 399 -12.56 -8.70 -14.03
N ALA A 400 -13.19 -7.61 -13.58
CA ALA A 400 -14.59 -7.62 -13.18
C ALA A 400 -15.56 -8.12 -14.26
N GLU A 401 -15.18 -8.09 -15.55
CA GLU A 401 -15.91 -8.74 -16.66
C GLU A 401 -16.02 -10.25 -16.45
N MET A 402 -14.90 -10.91 -16.19
CA MET A 402 -14.83 -12.34 -15.88
C MET A 402 -15.59 -12.65 -14.59
N GLU A 403 -15.44 -11.80 -13.56
CA GLU A 403 -16.16 -12.04 -12.30
C GLU A 403 -17.68 -12.02 -12.50
N ARG A 404 -18.19 -11.15 -13.37
CA ARG A 404 -19.62 -11.05 -13.69
C ARG A 404 -20.13 -12.20 -14.56
N SER A 405 -19.27 -12.87 -15.33
CA SER A 405 -19.67 -14.02 -16.14
C SER A 405 -19.83 -15.30 -15.31
N MET A 406 -19.26 -15.33 -14.09
CA MET A 406 -19.39 -16.47 -13.19
C MET A 406 -20.82 -16.59 -12.62
N PRO A 407 -21.45 -17.79 -12.68
CA PRO A 407 -22.80 -18.01 -12.16
C PRO A 407 -22.97 -17.59 -10.70
N ASN A 408 -21.95 -17.82 -9.89
CA ASN A 408 -21.92 -17.54 -8.45
C ASN A 408 -21.27 -16.19 -8.09
N TYR A 409 -21.41 -15.22 -8.99
CA TYR A 409 -21.01 -13.84 -8.76
C TYR A 409 -21.75 -13.23 -7.55
N THR A 410 -21.01 -12.50 -6.72
CA THR A 410 -21.47 -11.92 -5.45
C THR A 410 -21.48 -10.39 -5.42
N GLY A 411 -20.99 -9.73 -6.47
CA GLY A 411 -20.88 -8.27 -6.55
C GLY A 411 -19.46 -7.76 -6.32
N THR A 412 -18.96 -6.92 -7.24
CA THR A 412 -17.71 -6.14 -7.11
C THR A 412 -17.81 -5.03 -6.08
N SER A 413 -19.04 -4.58 -5.78
CA SER A 413 -19.34 -3.59 -4.74
C SER A 413 -20.71 -3.86 -4.13
N ILE A 414 -21.02 -3.18 -3.03
CA ILE A 414 -22.34 -3.26 -2.37
C ILE A 414 -23.47 -2.88 -3.33
N ALA A 415 -23.25 -1.87 -4.19
CA ALA A 415 -24.23 -1.43 -5.18
C ALA A 415 -24.45 -2.46 -6.30
N MET A 416 -23.38 -3.14 -6.72
CA MET A 416 -23.39 -4.15 -7.78
C MET A 416 -23.80 -5.55 -7.30
N LYS A 417 -24.27 -5.67 -6.05
CA LYS A 417 -24.71 -6.93 -5.47
C LYS A 417 -25.94 -7.48 -6.21
N PRO A 418 -25.89 -8.71 -6.76
CA PRO A 418 -27.02 -9.34 -7.46
C PRO A 418 -28.28 -9.42 -6.59
N ALA A 419 -29.45 -9.36 -7.25
CA ALA A 419 -30.75 -9.34 -6.56
C ALA A 419 -30.97 -10.56 -5.65
N HIS A 420 -30.59 -11.76 -6.07
CA HIS A 420 -30.76 -12.99 -5.28
C HIS A 420 -29.98 -12.98 -3.93
N LEU A 421 -29.02 -12.06 -3.74
CA LEU A 421 -28.29 -11.89 -2.48
C LEU A 421 -28.82 -10.71 -1.63
N ARG A 422 -29.79 -9.94 -2.11
CA ARG A 422 -30.38 -8.80 -1.37
C ARG A 422 -31.48 -9.29 -0.42
N ARG A 423 -31.73 -8.50 0.63
CA ARG A 423 -32.78 -8.81 1.61
C ARG A 423 -34.16 -8.61 0.96
N GLY A 424 -35.09 -9.53 1.17
CA GLY A 424 -36.47 -9.44 0.68
C GLY A 424 -36.72 -10.00 -0.73
N GLU A 425 -35.68 -10.38 -1.48
CA GLU A 425 -35.80 -10.86 -2.87
C GLU A 425 -36.07 -12.38 -2.93
N TYR A 426 -37.31 -12.81 -2.66
CA TYR A 426 -37.68 -14.24 -2.62
C TYR A 426 -37.67 -14.91 -4.01
N MET A 427 -38.32 -14.28 -5.01
CA MET A 427 -38.39 -14.80 -6.38
C MET A 427 -36.99 -15.03 -6.98
N HIS A 428 -36.09 -14.05 -6.83
CA HIS A 428 -34.72 -14.17 -7.33
C HIS A 428 -33.92 -15.27 -6.64
N ARG A 429 -34.16 -15.54 -5.35
CA ARG A 429 -33.52 -16.65 -4.61
C ARG A 429 -33.99 -18.01 -5.11
N GLU A 430 -35.28 -18.15 -5.38
CA GLU A 430 -35.85 -19.39 -5.93
C GLU A 430 -35.25 -19.70 -7.31
N ILE A 431 -35.19 -18.70 -8.19
CA ILE A 431 -34.57 -18.84 -9.52
C ILE A 431 -33.09 -19.21 -9.39
N ALA A 432 -32.34 -18.53 -8.52
CA ALA A 432 -30.93 -18.83 -8.30
C ALA A 432 -30.70 -20.25 -7.80
N SER A 433 -31.59 -20.78 -6.96
CA SER A 433 -31.53 -22.17 -6.50
C SER A 433 -31.81 -23.16 -7.63
N LYS A 434 -32.83 -22.91 -8.46
CA LYS A 434 -33.19 -23.78 -9.60
C LYS A 434 -32.09 -23.84 -10.66
N LEU A 435 -31.44 -22.69 -10.92
CA LEU A 435 -30.31 -22.58 -11.85
C LEU A 435 -28.96 -22.97 -11.22
N GLN A 436 -28.94 -23.36 -9.95
CA GLN A 436 -27.72 -23.73 -9.20
C GLN A 436 -26.63 -22.65 -9.26
N LEU A 437 -27.02 -21.37 -9.23
CA LEU A 437 -26.08 -20.24 -9.31
C LEU A 437 -25.13 -20.17 -8.11
N ASN A 438 -25.38 -20.91 -7.02
CA ASN A 438 -24.52 -20.91 -5.83
C ASN A 438 -23.42 -21.97 -5.89
N THR A 439 -23.36 -22.80 -6.94
CA THR A 439 -22.33 -23.83 -7.08
C THR A 439 -21.00 -23.17 -7.39
N ALA A 440 -20.04 -23.30 -6.48
CA ALA A 440 -18.70 -22.74 -6.66
C ALA A 440 -17.80 -23.72 -7.41
N PRO A 441 -16.96 -23.24 -8.35
CA PRO A 441 -15.91 -24.06 -8.95
C PRO A 441 -14.88 -24.47 -7.90
N THR A 442 -14.21 -25.59 -8.16
CA THR A 442 -12.97 -25.99 -7.48
C THR A 442 -11.85 -24.98 -7.77
N ILE A 443 -10.79 -25.01 -6.97
CA ILE A 443 -9.64 -24.13 -7.20
C ILE A 443 -8.97 -24.41 -8.56
N ALA A 444 -8.95 -25.65 -9.03
CA ALA A 444 -8.39 -26.04 -10.31
C ALA A 444 -9.21 -25.49 -11.49
N GLU A 445 -10.54 -25.62 -11.43
CA GLU A 445 -11.45 -25.05 -12.43
C GLU A 445 -11.37 -23.52 -12.44
N ALA A 446 -11.35 -22.88 -11.27
CA ALA A 446 -11.20 -21.43 -11.18
C ALA A 446 -9.86 -20.96 -11.75
N HIS A 447 -8.77 -21.67 -11.46
CA HIS A 447 -7.45 -21.40 -12.02
C HIS A 447 -7.48 -21.56 -13.57
N TYR A 448 -8.10 -22.60 -14.10
CA TYR A 448 -8.25 -22.77 -15.55
C TYR A 448 -9.01 -21.61 -16.21
N LEU A 449 -10.17 -21.24 -15.66
CA LEU A 449 -11.00 -20.14 -16.19
C LEU A 449 -10.28 -18.79 -16.12
N ILE A 450 -9.59 -18.51 -15.01
CA ILE A 450 -8.80 -17.28 -14.87
C ILE A 450 -7.62 -17.31 -15.84
N ALA A 451 -6.95 -18.45 -16.06
CA ALA A 451 -5.87 -18.55 -17.03
C ALA A 451 -6.31 -18.21 -18.46
N LEU A 452 -7.45 -18.75 -18.90
CA LEU A 452 -8.02 -18.43 -20.21
C LEU A 452 -8.31 -16.94 -20.34
N TRP A 453 -8.96 -16.35 -19.34
CA TRP A 453 -9.30 -14.94 -19.39
C TRP A 453 -8.05 -14.03 -19.32
N MET A 454 -7.04 -14.39 -18.53
CA MET A 454 -5.77 -13.65 -18.44
C MET A 454 -5.03 -13.65 -19.78
N HIS A 455 -5.01 -14.80 -20.46
CA HIS A 455 -4.46 -14.92 -21.79
C HIS A 455 -5.21 -14.03 -22.79
N GLU A 456 -6.55 -14.11 -22.82
CA GLU A 456 -7.37 -13.25 -23.67
C GLU A 456 -7.15 -11.75 -23.38
N ASN A 457 -7.12 -11.36 -22.11
CA ASN A 457 -6.88 -9.97 -21.70
C ASN A 457 -5.51 -9.46 -22.15
N ASN A 458 -4.47 -10.29 -22.09
CA ASN A 458 -3.14 -9.91 -22.57
C ASN A 458 -3.09 -9.77 -24.10
N LEU A 459 -3.91 -10.51 -24.84
CA LEU A 459 -4.03 -10.41 -26.31
C LEU A 459 -5.03 -9.36 -26.78
N ARG A 460 -5.83 -8.79 -25.89
CA ARG A 460 -6.88 -7.82 -26.24
C ARG A 460 -6.28 -6.45 -26.59
N PRO A 461 -6.47 -5.93 -27.82
CA PRO A 461 -5.99 -4.61 -28.19
C PRO A 461 -6.62 -3.51 -27.33
N THR A 462 -5.86 -2.44 -27.12
CA THR A 462 -6.33 -1.29 -26.33
C THR A 462 -6.82 -0.15 -27.23
N SER A 463 -7.36 0.92 -26.64
CA SER A 463 -7.68 2.14 -27.40
C SER A 463 -6.38 2.79 -27.91
N LYS A 464 -6.40 3.43 -29.09
CA LYS A 464 -5.27 4.24 -29.60
C LYS A 464 -4.83 5.37 -28.66
N THR A 465 -5.71 5.80 -27.76
CA THR A 465 -5.41 6.81 -26.73
C THR A 465 -4.78 6.22 -25.46
N SER A 466 -4.61 4.90 -25.40
CA SER A 466 -3.95 4.22 -24.28
C SER A 466 -2.44 4.52 -24.27
N LYS A 467 -1.79 4.22 -23.15
CA LYS A 467 -0.33 4.38 -23.01
C LYS A 467 0.47 3.47 -23.94
N ILE A 468 -0.13 2.41 -24.45
CA ILE A 468 0.52 1.45 -25.38
C ILE A 468 -0.02 1.61 -26.81
N GLY A 469 -0.61 2.77 -27.14
CA GLY A 469 -0.86 3.17 -28.53
C GLY A 469 -1.90 2.35 -29.30
N GLY A 470 -2.70 1.53 -28.63
CA GLY A 470 -3.68 0.64 -29.25
C GLY A 470 -3.22 -0.81 -29.40
N LEU A 471 -1.96 -1.12 -29.08
CA LEU A 471 -1.48 -2.49 -28.99
C LEU A 471 -2.19 -3.24 -27.87
N SER A 472 -2.20 -4.56 -27.98
CA SER A 472 -2.46 -5.44 -26.85
C SER A 472 -1.29 -5.41 -25.86
N PRO A 473 -1.53 -5.73 -24.57
CA PRO A 473 -0.44 -5.84 -23.61
C PRO A 473 0.67 -6.81 -24.02
N TYR A 474 0.33 -7.90 -24.70
CA TYR A 474 1.31 -8.88 -25.18
C TYR A 474 2.16 -8.33 -26.34
N GLU A 475 1.54 -7.71 -27.36
CA GLU A 475 2.28 -7.09 -28.47
C GLU A 475 3.22 -5.98 -27.96
N ALA A 476 2.74 -5.13 -27.07
CA ALA A 476 3.56 -4.07 -26.46
C ALA A 476 4.73 -4.66 -25.65
N LEU A 477 4.54 -5.82 -25.01
CA LEU A 477 5.61 -6.52 -24.31
C LEU A 477 6.66 -7.04 -25.30
N GLU A 478 6.25 -7.74 -26.35
CA GLU A 478 7.17 -8.27 -27.37
C GLU A 478 7.98 -7.16 -28.04
N GLU A 479 7.33 -6.08 -28.49
CA GLU A 479 8.02 -4.93 -29.08
C GLU A 479 9.02 -4.30 -28.09
N GLY A 480 8.61 -4.15 -26.84
CA GLY A 480 9.49 -3.62 -25.79
C GLY A 480 10.69 -4.54 -25.50
N LEU A 481 10.52 -5.85 -25.58
CA LEU A 481 11.60 -6.81 -25.36
C LEU A 481 12.61 -6.81 -26.50
N VAL A 482 12.18 -6.55 -27.74
CA VAL A 482 13.09 -6.27 -28.86
C VAL A 482 13.95 -5.05 -28.55
N LEU A 483 13.34 -3.94 -28.12
CA LEU A 483 14.06 -2.72 -27.73
C LEU A 483 15.05 -2.98 -26.58
N LEU A 484 14.67 -3.81 -25.61
CA LEU A 484 15.54 -4.20 -24.51
C LEU A 484 16.78 -4.97 -25.00
N ARG A 485 16.60 -5.95 -25.89
CA ARG A 485 17.72 -6.70 -26.50
C ARG A 485 18.64 -5.81 -27.34
N GLU A 486 18.13 -4.75 -27.94
CA GLU A 486 18.93 -3.82 -28.74
C GLU A 486 19.70 -2.81 -27.87
N ARG A 487 19.06 -2.27 -26.83
CA ARG A 487 19.60 -1.16 -26.03
C ARG A 487 20.43 -1.59 -24.82
N GLU A 488 20.15 -2.75 -24.24
CA GLU A 488 20.67 -3.16 -22.93
C GLU A 488 21.24 -4.59 -22.90
N LYS A 489 21.97 -4.99 -23.94
CA LYS A 489 22.54 -6.36 -24.06
C LYS A 489 23.30 -6.83 -22.82
N GLU A 490 24.13 -5.96 -22.25
CA GLU A 490 24.97 -6.31 -21.08
C GLU A 490 24.13 -6.49 -19.81
N LEU A 491 23.18 -5.59 -19.56
CA LEU A 491 22.27 -5.65 -18.41
C LEU A 491 21.28 -6.82 -18.49
N LEU A 492 21.02 -7.33 -19.70
CA LEU A 492 20.14 -8.47 -19.91
C LEU A 492 20.75 -9.76 -19.33
N ALA A 493 22.04 -9.99 -19.56
CA ALA A 493 22.75 -11.16 -19.03
C ALA A 493 22.79 -11.16 -17.50
N GLU A 494 22.97 -9.99 -16.87
CA GLU A 494 22.98 -9.83 -15.41
C GLU A 494 21.64 -10.17 -14.76
N ARG A 495 20.54 -10.11 -15.51
CA ARG A 495 19.16 -10.28 -14.98
C ARG A 495 18.57 -11.65 -15.27
N LEU A 496 19.27 -12.46 -16.05
CA LEU A 496 18.87 -13.82 -16.38
C LEU A 496 19.31 -14.77 -15.27
N ILE A 497 18.41 -15.64 -14.87
CA ILE A 497 18.64 -16.68 -13.87
C ILE A 497 18.06 -17.99 -14.38
N SER A 498 18.74 -19.11 -14.14
CA SER A 498 18.18 -20.41 -14.50
C SER A 498 16.95 -20.72 -13.65
N ARG A 499 16.02 -21.50 -14.20
CA ARG A 499 14.81 -21.94 -13.51
C ARG A 499 15.14 -22.68 -12.21
N ASP A 500 16.17 -23.53 -12.22
CA ASP A 500 16.56 -24.31 -11.05
C ASP A 500 17.19 -23.43 -9.97
N GLU A 501 18.04 -22.47 -10.35
CA GLU A 501 18.61 -21.51 -9.42
C GLU A 501 17.54 -20.58 -8.82
N LEU A 502 16.61 -20.07 -9.64
CA LEU A 502 15.48 -19.30 -9.13
C LEU A 502 14.62 -20.14 -8.18
N THR A 503 14.33 -21.38 -8.55
CA THR A 503 13.57 -22.30 -7.70
C THR A 503 14.27 -22.48 -6.36
N PHE A 504 15.58 -22.71 -6.37
CA PHE A 504 16.41 -22.85 -5.18
C PHE A 504 16.37 -21.63 -4.25
N LEU A 505 16.47 -20.41 -4.80
CA LEU A 505 16.39 -19.16 -4.05
C LEU A 505 15.02 -18.96 -3.41
N MET A 506 13.96 -19.42 -4.09
CA MET A 506 12.59 -19.22 -3.65
C MET A 506 12.04 -20.32 -2.72
N MET A 507 12.76 -21.43 -2.53
CA MET A 507 12.35 -22.48 -1.61
C MET A 507 12.23 -21.95 -0.17
N PRO A 508 11.06 -22.10 0.50
CA PRO A 508 10.93 -21.80 1.91
C PRO A 508 11.92 -22.61 2.76
N GLN A 509 12.41 -21.98 3.82
CA GLN A 509 13.34 -22.60 4.76
C GLN A 509 12.66 -22.84 6.10
N ILE A 510 12.84 -24.03 6.66
CA ILE A 510 12.31 -24.38 7.98
C ILE A 510 13.31 -25.22 8.77
N THR A 511 13.46 -24.90 10.05
CA THR A 511 14.29 -25.71 10.95
C THR A 511 13.52 -26.96 11.37
N ARG A 512 14.17 -28.12 11.26
CA ARG A 512 13.64 -29.41 11.67
C ARG A 512 14.69 -30.22 12.40
N THR A 513 14.21 -31.01 13.36
CA THR A 513 15.06 -31.94 14.10
C THR A 513 15.16 -33.26 13.35
N LEU A 514 16.38 -33.68 13.05
CA LEU A 514 16.72 -35.00 12.55
C LEU A 514 16.43 -36.06 13.61
N LYS A 515 15.60 -37.03 13.24
CA LYS A 515 15.31 -38.24 14.01
C LYS A 515 15.98 -39.45 13.37
N ARG A 516 15.85 -40.62 14.02
CA ARG A 516 16.38 -41.89 13.51
C ARG A 516 15.93 -42.22 12.09
N ASN A 517 14.67 -41.92 11.76
CA ASN A 517 14.08 -42.18 10.46
C ASN A 517 14.11 -40.93 9.55
N GLY A 518 15.06 -40.02 9.78
CA GLY A 518 15.21 -38.80 8.99
C GLY A 518 14.38 -37.62 9.52
N ILE A 519 13.89 -36.80 8.59
CA ILE A 519 13.25 -35.51 8.85
C ILE A 519 11.76 -35.63 8.54
N THR A 520 10.91 -35.11 9.43
CA THR A 520 9.45 -35.08 9.21
C THR A 520 8.99 -33.67 8.81
N LEU A 521 8.29 -33.57 7.69
CA LEU A 521 7.71 -32.32 7.19
C LEU A 521 6.33 -32.59 6.56
N PHE A 522 5.31 -31.82 6.97
CA PHE A 522 3.91 -31.96 6.52
C PHE A 522 3.34 -33.39 6.56
N GLY A 523 3.72 -34.18 7.58
CA GLY A 523 3.29 -35.58 7.73
C GLY A 523 4.08 -36.59 6.89
N ARG A 524 5.03 -36.15 6.07
CA ARG A 524 5.93 -36.97 5.26
C ARG A 524 7.29 -37.14 5.94
N GLN A 525 7.96 -38.25 5.67
CA GLN A 525 9.30 -38.54 6.19
C GLN A 525 10.31 -38.55 5.05
N TYR A 526 11.39 -37.78 5.22
CA TYR A 526 12.47 -37.63 4.25
C TYR A 526 13.76 -38.19 4.83
N PHE A 527 14.50 -38.95 4.05
CA PHE A 527 15.74 -39.58 4.49
C PHE A 527 16.79 -39.63 3.36
N SER A 528 18.04 -39.50 3.74
CA SER A 528 19.17 -39.93 2.91
C SER A 528 20.26 -40.53 3.81
N PRO A 529 21.10 -41.46 3.30
CA PRO A 529 22.16 -42.10 4.07
C PRO A 529 23.15 -41.13 4.74
N GLU A 530 23.40 -39.98 4.11
CA GLU A 530 24.28 -38.91 4.59
C GLU A 530 23.81 -38.32 5.93
N LEU A 531 22.52 -38.44 6.25
CA LEU A 531 21.96 -37.99 7.52
C LEU A 531 22.22 -38.97 8.67
N HIS A 532 22.58 -40.23 8.40
CA HIS A 532 22.61 -41.29 9.40
C HIS A 532 23.62 -41.05 10.53
N ASP A 533 24.80 -40.55 10.19
CA ASP A 533 25.95 -40.45 11.09
C ASP A 533 26.16 -39.03 11.69
N LEU A 534 25.20 -38.11 11.49
CA LEU A 534 25.29 -36.76 12.04
C LEU A 534 25.31 -36.78 13.59
N ALA A 535 26.27 -36.05 14.18
CA ALA A 535 26.49 -36.01 15.62
C ALA A 535 25.23 -35.55 16.39
N LYS A 536 25.07 -35.99 17.66
CA LYS A 536 23.90 -35.64 18.49
C LYS A 536 23.65 -34.12 18.60
N GLY A 537 24.70 -33.30 18.57
CA GLY A 537 24.61 -31.84 18.59
C GLY A 537 24.26 -31.18 17.25
N GLN A 538 24.28 -31.92 16.13
CA GLN A 538 24.01 -31.42 14.77
C GLN A 538 22.63 -31.87 14.25
N ARG A 539 21.69 -32.17 15.15
CA ARG A 539 20.38 -32.69 14.78
C ARG A 539 19.37 -31.61 14.44
N GLU A 540 19.62 -30.35 14.75
CA GLU A 540 18.82 -29.25 14.20
C GLU A 540 19.36 -28.88 12.83
N LEU A 541 18.54 -29.07 11.81
CA LEU A 541 18.90 -28.88 10.41
C LEU A 541 17.96 -27.88 9.76
N THR A 542 18.47 -27.12 8.80
CA THR A 542 17.68 -26.24 7.94
C THR A 542 17.23 -27.02 6.72
N VAL A 543 15.92 -27.05 6.49
CA VAL A 543 15.30 -27.79 5.39
C VAL A 543 14.71 -26.79 4.40
N ARG A 544 15.09 -26.91 3.13
CA ARG A 544 14.46 -26.22 2.02
C ARG A 544 13.57 -27.18 1.23
N TYR A 545 12.39 -26.73 0.86
CA TYR A 545 11.42 -27.56 0.15
C TYR A 545 10.68 -26.75 -0.91
N ASP A 546 10.11 -27.43 -1.90
CA ASP A 546 9.26 -26.86 -2.93
C ASP A 546 7.85 -27.45 -2.80
N PHE A 547 6.81 -26.61 -2.82
CA PHE A 547 5.43 -27.11 -2.76
C PHE A 547 5.02 -27.80 -4.07
N ASP A 548 5.68 -27.47 -5.18
CA ASP A 548 5.46 -28.13 -6.48
C ASP A 548 6.21 -29.49 -6.56
N ARG A 549 7.27 -29.66 -5.76
CA ARG A 549 8.10 -30.88 -5.70
C ARG A 549 8.25 -31.39 -4.26
N ILE A 550 7.23 -32.12 -3.80
CA ILE A 550 7.14 -32.64 -2.43
C ILE A 550 7.86 -33.97 -2.21
N ASP A 551 8.44 -34.55 -3.26
CA ASP A 551 9.12 -35.85 -3.29
C ASP A 551 10.54 -35.81 -2.69
N GLY A 552 11.10 -34.61 -2.51
CA GLY A 552 12.39 -34.43 -1.87
C GLY A 552 12.58 -33.07 -1.21
N VAL A 553 13.58 -32.98 -0.34
CA VAL A 553 13.96 -31.74 0.36
C VAL A 553 15.48 -31.57 0.38
N ALA A 554 15.95 -30.34 0.28
CA ALA A 554 17.37 -30.01 0.44
C ALA A 554 17.67 -29.74 1.92
N VAL A 555 18.71 -30.37 2.45
CA VAL A 555 19.04 -30.33 3.88
C VAL A 555 20.39 -29.65 4.09
N TYR A 556 20.43 -28.75 5.07
CA TYR A 556 21.57 -27.92 5.41
C TYR A 556 21.85 -27.96 6.92
N HIS A 557 23.10 -27.74 7.28
CA HIS A 557 23.44 -27.34 8.64
C HIS A 557 22.90 -25.93 8.96
N PRO A 558 22.72 -25.57 10.24
CA PRO A 558 22.27 -24.23 10.64
C PRO A 558 23.17 -23.09 10.17
N ASN A 559 24.46 -23.36 9.94
CA ASN A 559 25.45 -22.42 9.39
C ASN A 559 25.30 -22.19 7.88
N GLY A 560 24.38 -22.88 7.20
CA GLY A 560 24.13 -22.76 5.76
C GLY A 560 24.90 -23.76 4.88
N GLU A 561 25.70 -24.65 5.44
CA GLU A 561 26.43 -25.68 4.70
C GLU A 561 25.47 -26.77 4.19
N PHE A 562 25.58 -27.12 2.90
CA PHE A 562 24.75 -28.15 2.28
C PHE A 562 25.17 -29.54 2.73
N ILE A 563 24.20 -30.39 3.08
CA ILE A 563 24.43 -31.77 3.49
C ILE A 563 24.03 -32.72 2.37
N CYS A 564 22.75 -32.72 1.98
CA CYS A 564 22.21 -33.67 1.02
C CYS A 564 20.83 -33.26 0.49
N PHE A 565 20.40 -33.88 -0.61
CA PHE A 565 18.99 -33.97 -0.99
C PHE A 565 18.38 -35.25 -0.40
N ALA A 566 17.41 -35.11 0.49
CA ALA A 566 16.70 -36.22 1.11
C ALA A 566 15.39 -36.51 0.37
N GLN A 567 15.22 -37.77 -0.05
CA GLN A 567 13.99 -38.22 -0.72
C GLN A 567 12.95 -38.68 0.30
N GLU A 568 11.68 -38.67 -0.09
CA GLU A 568 10.62 -39.30 0.68
C GLU A 568 10.92 -40.81 0.90
N TYR A 569 10.91 -41.20 2.17
CA TYR A 569 11.27 -42.53 2.66
C TYR A 569 10.03 -43.38 3.01
N CYS A 570 8.95 -42.73 3.45
CA CYS A 570 7.67 -43.36 3.81
C CYS A 570 6.51 -42.51 3.30
N PRO A 571 5.97 -42.81 2.10
CA PRO A 571 4.72 -42.23 1.63
C PRO A 571 3.57 -42.53 2.59
N ASN A 572 2.54 -41.67 2.63
CA ASN A 572 1.28 -41.91 3.34
C ASN A 572 1.38 -42.17 4.87
N GLY A 573 2.48 -41.80 5.52
CA GLY A 573 2.64 -41.90 6.98
C GLY A 573 3.19 -43.24 7.48
N GLY A 574 3.52 -44.18 6.60
CA GLY A 574 4.18 -45.44 6.97
C GLY A 574 4.09 -46.53 5.89
N ILE A 575 5.03 -47.47 5.93
CA ILE A 575 5.07 -48.63 5.03
C ILE A 575 4.02 -49.66 5.48
N HIS A 576 3.33 -50.27 4.52
CA HIS A 576 2.34 -51.30 4.79
C HIS A 576 2.95 -52.47 5.61
N PRO A 577 2.40 -52.81 6.80
CA PRO A 577 3.04 -53.73 7.75
C PRO A 577 3.17 -55.16 7.20
N ALA A 578 2.24 -55.56 6.34
CA ALA A 578 2.22 -56.85 5.64
C ALA A 578 2.26 -56.67 4.11
N ALA A 579 3.06 -55.72 3.60
CA ALA A 579 3.08 -55.34 2.17
C ALA A 579 3.11 -56.54 1.22
N LYS A 580 3.93 -57.55 1.53
CA LYS A 580 4.08 -58.77 0.71
C LYS A 580 2.84 -59.66 0.60
N PHE A 581 1.94 -59.61 1.58
CA PHE A 581 0.82 -60.53 1.70
C PHE A 581 -0.54 -59.85 1.48
N LEU A 582 -0.66 -58.59 1.90
CA LEU A 582 -1.92 -57.85 1.93
C LEU A 582 -1.85 -56.49 1.19
N GLY A 583 -0.68 -56.07 0.72
CA GLY A 583 -0.47 -54.77 0.08
C GLY A 583 -0.61 -54.80 -1.44
N THR A 584 -0.65 -53.62 -2.05
CA THR A 584 -0.63 -53.45 -3.52
C THR A 584 0.80 -53.64 -4.07
N PRO A 585 0.97 -53.73 -5.40
CA PRO A 585 2.31 -53.70 -6.01
C PRO A 585 3.13 -52.46 -5.62
N GLU A 586 2.49 -51.30 -5.41
CA GLU A 586 3.17 -50.10 -4.90
C GLU A 586 3.67 -50.30 -3.47
N ASP A 587 2.84 -50.84 -2.57
CA ASP A 587 3.23 -51.12 -1.17
C ASP A 587 4.45 -52.06 -1.10
N VAL A 588 4.49 -53.07 -1.97
CA VAL A 588 5.60 -54.01 -2.08
C VAL A 588 6.88 -53.31 -2.55
N ALA A 589 6.78 -52.43 -3.55
CA ALA A 589 7.90 -51.65 -4.06
C ALA A 589 8.46 -50.69 -2.98
N GLU A 590 7.58 -50.00 -2.25
CA GLU A 590 7.95 -49.12 -1.14
C GLU A 590 8.68 -49.88 -0.03
N TYR A 591 8.16 -51.05 0.36
CA TYR A 591 8.81 -51.92 1.33
C TYR A 591 10.22 -52.32 0.86
N HIS A 592 10.38 -52.73 -0.40
CA HIS A 592 11.68 -53.10 -0.95
C HIS A 592 12.66 -51.92 -0.96
N LYS A 593 12.21 -50.72 -1.35
CA LYS A 593 13.03 -49.50 -1.32
C LYS A 593 13.55 -49.22 0.10
N ALA A 594 12.67 -49.23 1.10
CA ALA A 594 13.03 -48.97 2.48
C ALA A 594 13.93 -50.07 3.09
N ALA A 595 13.65 -51.33 2.79
CA ALA A 595 14.47 -52.46 3.24
C ALA A 595 15.88 -52.41 2.65
N ASN A 596 16.01 -52.03 1.37
CA ASN A 596 17.30 -51.87 0.70
C ASN A 596 18.15 -50.77 1.36
N ILE A 597 17.55 -49.60 1.64
CA ILE A 597 18.23 -48.49 2.36
C ILE A 597 18.70 -48.94 3.75
N LYS A 598 17.85 -49.63 4.51
CA LYS A 598 18.21 -50.13 5.85
C LYS A 598 19.37 -51.14 5.79
N ASN A 599 19.29 -52.07 4.85
CA ASN A 599 20.30 -53.12 4.69
C ASN A 599 21.64 -52.57 4.19
N SER A 600 21.62 -51.59 3.28
CA SER A 600 22.84 -50.95 2.79
C SER A 600 23.55 -50.18 3.89
N LEU A 601 22.81 -49.37 4.67
CA LEU A 601 23.32 -48.67 5.86
C LEU A 601 23.91 -49.65 6.87
N HIS A 602 23.18 -50.70 7.24
CA HIS A 602 23.67 -51.70 8.18
C HIS A 602 25.00 -52.33 7.72
N ARG A 603 25.12 -52.66 6.43
CA ARG A 603 26.37 -53.20 5.87
C ARG A 603 27.50 -52.17 5.90
N ALA A 604 27.22 -50.92 5.54
CA ALA A 604 28.21 -49.84 5.54
C ALA A 604 28.72 -49.53 6.96
N THR A 605 27.81 -49.33 7.91
CA THR A 605 28.16 -49.08 9.32
C THR A 605 28.92 -50.25 9.91
N ARG A 606 28.51 -51.50 9.66
CA ARG A 606 29.22 -52.69 10.15
C ARG A 606 30.64 -52.78 9.60
N ARG A 607 30.85 -52.45 8.31
CA ARG A 607 32.19 -52.41 7.70
C ARG A 607 33.05 -51.33 8.35
N SER A 608 32.53 -50.10 8.43
CA SER A 608 33.23 -48.95 9.02
C SER A 608 33.60 -49.21 10.48
N ALA A 609 32.65 -49.70 11.29
CA ALA A 609 32.89 -50.05 12.69
C ALA A 609 33.92 -51.17 12.84
N LYS A 610 33.88 -52.21 11.98
CA LYS A 610 34.88 -53.29 12.01
C LYS A 610 36.28 -52.73 11.73
N THR A 611 36.44 -51.89 10.71
CA THR A 611 37.73 -51.26 10.39
C THR A 611 38.20 -50.34 11.51
N GLY A 612 37.32 -49.48 12.05
CA GLY A 612 37.65 -48.60 13.16
C GLY A 612 38.06 -49.35 14.43
N LEU A 613 37.37 -50.45 14.75
CA LEU A 613 37.74 -51.31 15.89
C LEU A 613 39.08 -52.01 15.68
N LEU A 614 39.39 -52.48 14.46
CA LEU A 614 40.69 -53.08 14.16
C LEU A 614 41.83 -52.07 14.26
N ASN A 615 41.66 -50.87 13.69
CA ASN A 615 42.67 -49.81 13.77
C ASN A 615 42.87 -49.32 15.22
N ALA A 616 41.78 -49.15 15.98
CA ALA A 616 41.85 -48.78 17.39
C ALA A 616 42.47 -49.90 18.24
N ALA A 617 42.24 -51.17 17.89
CA ALA A 617 42.91 -52.28 18.53
C ALA A 617 44.42 -52.26 18.23
N GLU A 618 44.86 -52.01 17.00
CA GLU A 618 46.28 -51.91 16.65
C GLU A 618 46.98 -50.72 17.35
N GLN A 619 46.36 -49.55 17.41
CA GLN A 619 46.93 -48.38 18.08
C GLN A 619 46.84 -48.46 19.60
N GLY A 620 45.72 -48.99 20.13
CA GLY A 620 45.47 -49.18 21.55
C GLY A 620 46.27 -50.34 22.16
N PHE A 621 46.51 -51.43 21.42
CA PHE A 621 47.44 -52.49 21.86
C PHE A 621 48.86 -51.94 22.00
N ASN A 622 49.31 -51.09 21.08
CA ASN A 622 50.65 -50.50 21.17
C ASN A 622 50.81 -49.49 22.32
N GLN A 623 49.72 -48.96 22.90
CA GLN A 623 49.77 -48.08 24.08
C GLN A 623 49.42 -48.79 25.40
N LEU A 624 48.60 -49.83 25.37
CA LEU A 624 48.24 -50.62 26.57
C LEU A 624 49.23 -51.75 26.86
N VAL A 625 50.05 -52.16 25.90
CA VAL A 625 51.19 -53.08 26.13
C VAL A 625 52.42 -52.27 26.55
N GLN A 626 52.34 -51.66 27.73
CA GLN A 626 53.46 -51.58 28.68
C GLN A 626 53.28 -52.68 29.75
N VAL A 627 52.80 -53.85 29.35
CA VAL A 627 53.05 -55.04 30.16
C VAL A 627 54.45 -55.48 29.74
N GLU A 628 55.42 -55.37 30.66
CA GLU A 628 56.76 -55.93 30.47
C GLU A 628 56.61 -57.37 29.97
N VAL A 629 56.85 -57.57 28.68
CA VAL A 629 56.97 -58.90 28.13
C VAL A 629 58.21 -59.48 28.79
N MET A 630 58.04 -60.49 29.67
CA MET A 630 59.16 -61.22 30.27
C MET A 630 60.16 -61.54 29.17
N PRO A 631 61.43 -61.10 29.29
CA PRO A 631 62.43 -61.29 28.24
C PRO A 631 62.50 -62.77 27.86
N ASP A 632 62.65 -63.09 26.57
CA ASP A 632 62.70 -64.47 26.05
C ASP A 632 63.67 -65.39 26.80
N VAL A 633 64.67 -64.80 27.47
CA VAL A 633 65.61 -65.47 28.39
C VAL A 633 64.89 -66.18 29.54
N VAL A 634 63.87 -65.59 30.14
CA VAL A 634 63.15 -66.19 31.28
C VAL A 634 62.23 -67.33 30.79
N ARG A 635 61.63 -67.20 29.61
CA ARG A 635 60.87 -68.30 28.98
C ARG A 635 61.73 -69.50 28.65
N GLN A 636 62.97 -69.28 28.21
CA GLN A 636 63.93 -70.37 27.96
C GLN A 636 64.41 -71.02 29.26
N GLN A 637 64.60 -70.25 30.33
CA GLN A 637 64.98 -70.78 31.65
C GLN A 637 63.86 -71.61 32.30
N VAL A 638 62.60 -71.21 32.17
CA VAL A 638 61.45 -71.98 32.66
C VAL A 638 61.32 -73.32 31.93
N LYS A 639 61.47 -73.33 30.59
CA LYS A 639 61.49 -74.57 29.80
C LYS A 639 62.64 -75.50 30.18
N ALA A 640 63.83 -74.95 30.41
CA ALA A 640 64.99 -75.73 30.83
C ALA A 640 64.81 -76.33 32.23
N ALA A 641 64.18 -75.60 33.15
CA ALA A 641 63.86 -76.09 34.49
C ALA A 641 62.81 -77.20 34.47
N GLU A 642 61.78 -77.09 33.62
CA GLU A 642 60.76 -78.13 33.42
C GLU A 642 61.38 -79.43 32.85
N GLU A 643 62.24 -79.33 31.82
CA GLU A 643 62.94 -80.50 31.26
C GLU A 643 63.91 -81.15 32.27
N GLN A 644 64.51 -80.35 33.15
CA GLN A 644 65.43 -80.85 34.17
C GLN A 644 64.69 -81.56 35.31
N ALA A 645 63.56 -81.00 35.77
CA ALA A 645 62.67 -81.64 36.73
C ALA A 645 62.10 -82.97 36.20
N GLN A 646 61.80 -83.03 34.90
CA GLN A 646 61.30 -84.24 34.25
C GLN A 646 62.36 -85.34 34.17
N LYS A 647 63.63 -84.98 33.90
CA LYS A 647 64.78 -85.91 33.94
C LYS A 647 65.09 -86.40 35.35
N GLU A 648 64.95 -85.55 36.37
CA GLU A 648 65.16 -85.94 37.77
C GLU A 648 64.07 -86.89 38.27
N ALA A 649 62.81 -86.67 37.88
CA ALA A 649 61.71 -87.58 38.17
C ALA A 649 61.89 -88.97 37.50
N GLU A 650 62.38 -89.02 36.25
CA GLU A 650 62.71 -90.27 35.56
C GLU A 650 63.90 -91.01 36.21
N ARG A 651 64.89 -90.27 36.74
CA ARG A 651 66.07 -90.82 37.41
C ARG A 651 65.74 -91.38 38.81
N ALA A 652 64.81 -90.75 39.53
CA ALA A 652 64.25 -91.24 40.79
C ALA A 652 63.44 -92.54 40.60
N LEU A 653 62.87 -92.76 39.42
CA LEU A 653 62.16 -94.00 39.09
C LEU A 653 63.10 -95.21 38.85
N MET A 654 64.37 -94.97 38.48
CA MET A 654 65.35 -95.99 38.08
C MET A 654 66.28 -96.48 39.21
N THR A 655 66.34 -95.78 40.35
CA THR A 655 67.17 -96.16 41.51
C THR A 655 66.26 -96.59 42.66
N GLY A 656 66.15 -97.90 42.86
CA GLY A 656 65.05 -98.49 43.63
C GLY A 656 65.14 -98.42 45.16
N THR A 657 64.18 -99.14 45.75
CA THR A 657 64.08 -99.71 47.10
C THR A 657 63.39 -98.90 48.23
N ASP A 658 62.37 -99.59 48.76
CA ASP A 658 61.76 -99.59 50.09
C ASP A 658 61.11 -98.34 50.70
N GLY A 659 59.78 -98.46 50.82
CA GLY A 659 59.16 -98.49 52.15
C GLY A 659 58.67 -97.16 52.71
N GLY A 660 57.41 -96.83 52.41
CA GLY A 660 56.63 -95.88 53.23
C GLY A 660 55.72 -94.97 52.41
N TYR A 661 54.41 -95.22 52.49
CA TYR A 661 53.30 -94.33 52.10
C TYR A 661 53.49 -93.52 50.80
N ARG A 662 53.25 -94.17 49.66
CA ARG A 662 53.11 -93.49 48.36
C ARG A 662 51.78 -92.77 48.30
N LEU A 663 51.82 -91.44 48.37
CA LEU A 663 50.85 -90.60 47.66
C LEU A 663 50.97 -90.95 46.16
N THR A 664 49.84 -91.07 45.49
CA THR A 664 49.83 -91.35 44.05
C THR A 664 50.52 -90.20 43.31
N ALA A 665 51.19 -90.46 42.18
CA ALA A 665 51.81 -89.42 41.35
C ALA A 665 50.85 -88.27 41.01
N LYS A 666 49.54 -88.58 40.99
CA LYS A 666 48.46 -87.60 40.85
C LYS A 666 48.33 -86.67 42.06
N GLU A 667 48.45 -87.19 43.28
CA GLU A 667 48.38 -86.40 44.51
C GLU A 667 49.62 -85.52 44.72
N GLU A 668 50.83 -85.97 44.33
CA GLU A 668 52.02 -85.12 44.34
C GLU A 668 51.95 -84.03 43.27
N GLN A 669 51.44 -84.36 42.08
CA GLN A 669 51.23 -83.38 41.01
C GLN A 669 50.15 -82.36 41.40
N GLU A 670 49.05 -82.79 42.04
CA GLU A 670 48.01 -81.89 42.55
C GLU A 670 48.54 -81.00 43.69
N ARG A 671 49.44 -81.52 44.54
CA ARG A 671 50.07 -80.75 45.62
C ARG A 671 51.08 -79.74 45.10
N ALA A 672 51.92 -80.11 44.12
CA ALA A 672 52.86 -79.19 43.47
C ALA A 672 52.12 -78.08 42.71
N VAL A 673 51.01 -78.41 42.03
CA VAL A 673 50.16 -77.41 41.38
C VAL A 673 49.46 -76.50 42.40
N ALA A 674 49.06 -77.04 43.56
CA ALA A 674 48.48 -76.24 44.65
C ALA A 674 49.51 -75.32 45.34
N ASP A 675 50.77 -75.74 45.46
CA ASP A 675 51.85 -74.92 46.01
C ASP A 675 52.30 -73.84 45.03
N CYS A 676 52.41 -74.14 43.72
CA CYS A 676 52.64 -73.12 42.70
C CYS A 676 51.47 -72.11 42.61
N LYS A 677 50.22 -72.55 42.80
CA LYS A 677 49.07 -71.63 42.88
C LYS A 677 49.14 -70.73 44.11
N ARG A 678 49.58 -71.24 45.26
CA ARG A 678 49.78 -70.45 46.47
C ARG A 678 50.91 -69.43 46.34
N GLU A 679 52.02 -69.80 45.69
CA GLU A 679 53.07 -68.82 45.37
C GLU A 679 52.58 -67.75 44.40
N LEU A 680 51.78 -68.11 43.38
CA LEU A 680 51.18 -67.15 42.44
C LEU A 680 50.14 -66.21 43.11
N GLU A 681 49.40 -66.69 44.11
CA GLU A 681 48.50 -65.86 44.91
C GLU A 681 49.27 -64.93 45.87
N TYR A 682 50.45 -65.37 46.35
CA TYR A 682 51.38 -64.54 47.13
C TYR A 682 52.02 -63.42 46.28
N TYR A 683 52.34 -63.67 45.00
CA TYR A 683 52.89 -62.64 44.09
C TYR A 683 51.83 -61.73 43.44
N SER A 684 50.54 -62.08 43.50
CA SER A 684 49.44 -61.24 42.96
C SER A 684 48.71 -60.40 44.01
N SER A 685 48.97 -60.64 45.30
CA SER A 685 48.63 -59.74 46.39
C SER A 685 49.82 -58.82 46.68
N GLY A 686 50.00 -57.80 45.84
CA GLY A 686 50.97 -56.74 46.09
C GLY A 686 50.61 -55.96 47.35
N ASP A 687 51.21 -56.33 48.50
CA ASP A 687 51.45 -55.42 49.61
C ASP A 687 52.85 -54.80 49.40
N GLU A 688 52.87 -53.66 48.71
CA GLU A 688 53.93 -52.66 48.85
C GLU A 688 53.71 -51.93 50.19
N ASP A 689 54.37 -52.40 51.24
CA ASP A 689 54.81 -51.58 52.38
C ASP A 689 56.26 -51.99 52.68
N ASP A 690 57.21 -51.38 51.95
CA ASP A 690 58.43 -50.73 52.49
C ASP A 690 59.49 -50.51 51.39
N TYR A 691 59.78 -49.21 51.18
CA TYR A 691 60.90 -48.55 50.50
C TYR A 691 60.99 -48.47 48.97
#